data_AF-A0A144M2Q0-F1
#
_entry.id   AF-A0A144M2Q0-F1
#
_cell.length_a   1.000
_cell.length_b   1.000
_cell.length_c   1.000
_cell.angle_alpha   90.00
_cell.angle_beta   90.00
_cell.angle_gamma   90.00
#
_symmetry.space_group_name_H-M   'P 1'
#
loop_
_entity.id
_entity.type
_entity.pdbx_description
1 polymer ?
#
loop_
_entity_poly.entity_id
_entity_poly.type
_entity_poly.pdbx_seq_one_letter_code
_entity_poly.pdbx_strand_id
1 'polypeptide(L)'
;MSSFFDSPEFHGMAAGGNISHNPGMGDRMMRELAPFLKAEGVDIDDPNADFTEAEFHAAMEKAQGEYNRRLFNPTGAHRGLALGKLRSFALAFAEGDIKRAEAVVSSLPSDPEDFTPSTAQVTGAAMGLVDEWFTDETQGPKLGGVMAPKWPTKKSRAVARDILALAHKGRVVDSLDRLINSNSGLPVLEGSMLAVAAAVVRLTKRDKVSAEEVVEDLMPLGSYPEPVAGTYGPADRVVQDVQAVQDDSASEQDLPEWLGGSSTTGQAAGAAADPQGVDERMDEVEKTVYEMPLYRRFRDWLAETYDDVDEDSEVFDIAHLLFCIAVSTRTDIDEPEGIDDLLDVLESFGADGQEESEKTDGESPSTVIFLDSIEALDNYLRFRIDTDETPERWSAARARVEVASMRTDPLPSALMATVEANALNEEELAQPLPHNRLVAGVAGILEWIGESRQVTGTGRVKRADIAEAAGKFGINAVGVASNARYEEGVNYARSADEVPVLEAMWAVMQSAEIIEITGTKVRPAGAADQWRSGEVSADTALPVIGAFIYERLLDVVNLVPGEDFAAPAITIAQRLIEIITPDSAPERPELDIDEERAERLSTLLADELQELAELGLLKADGDTVTVEPVYRRIVAGAGLMLLAGPAE
;
A
#
# COMPACT_ATOMS: atom_id res chain seq x y z
N MET A 1 27.46 -27.71 -5.07
CA MET A 1 28.59 -26.78 -4.83
C MET A 1 28.62 -26.58 -3.33
N SER A 2 29.75 -26.85 -2.66
CA SER A 2 29.82 -26.76 -1.20
C SER A 2 29.71 -25.31 -0.76
N SER A 3 28.76 -24.99 0.12
CA SER A 3 28.63 -23.66 0.67
C SER A 3 29.87 -23.34 1.52
N PHE A 4 30.18 -22.06 1.68
CA PHE A 4 31.26 -21.55 2.53
C PHE A 4 31.26 -22.16 3.96
N PHE A 5 30.08 -22.56 4.45
CA PHE A 5 29.85 -23.18 5.76
C PHE A 5 30.33 -24.64 5.89
N ASP A 6 30.58 -25.34 4.78
CA ASP A 6 31.08 -26.73 4.77
C ASP A 6 32.61 -26.83 4.71
N SER A 7 33.32 -25.70 4.82
CA SER A 7 34.78 -25.68 4.70
C SER A 7 35.48 -26.24 5.96
N PRO A 8 36.58 -27.01 5.80
CA PRO A 8 37.37 -27.50 6.94
C PRO A 8 37.95 -26.38 7.83
N GLU A 9 38.10 -25.17 7.28
CA GLU A 9 38.52 -23.97 8.02
C GLU A 9 37.44 -23.47 8.98
N PHE A 10 36.16 -23.48 8.57
CA PHE A 10 35.03 -23.08 9.43
C PHE A 10 34.84 -24.02 10.62
N HIS A 11 34.93 -25.34 10.41
CA HIS A 11 34.89 -26.32 11.51
C HIS A 11 36.09 -26.22 12.47
N GLY A 12 37.25 -25.75 11.98
CA GLY A 12 38.42 -25.47 12.81
C GLY A 12 38.22 -24.27 13.75
N MET A 13 37.45 -23.26 13.32
CA MET A 13 37.12 -22.08 14.11
C MET A 13 36.00 -22.35 15.14
N ALA A 14 34.99 -23.17 14.78
CA ALA A 14 33.91 -23.57 15.68
C ALA A 14 34.39 -24.42 16.88
N ALA A 15 35.42 -25.25 16.69
CA ALA A 15 36.00 -26.08 17.76
C ALA A 15 36.77 -25.27 18.82
N GLY A 16 37.07 -23.99 18.57
CA GLY A 16 37.82 -23.10 19.45
C GLY A 16 36.99 -22.38 20.53
N GLY A 17 35.66 -22.54 20.54
CA GLY A 17 34.80 -22.05 21.62
C GLY A 17 34.55 -20.55 21.67
N ASN A 18 34.74 -19.81 20.57
CA ASN A 18 34.59 -18.34 20.53
C ASN A 18 33.63 -17.80 19.45
N ILE A 19 32.66 -18.62 19.01
CA ILE A 19 31.50 -18.14 18.24
C ILE A 19 30.26 -18.66 18.97
N SER A 20 29.54 -17.76 19.64
CA SER A 20 28.16 -18.05 20.06
C SER A 20 27.28 -17.84 18.83
N HIS A 21 26.85 -18.94 18.21
CA HIS A 21 25.80 -18.88 17.20
C HIS A 21 24.51 -18.43 17.89
N ASN A 22 24.14 -17.16 17.75
CA ASN A 22 22.79 -16.72 18.02
C ASN A 22 21.92 -17.21 16.85
N PRO A 23 21.06 -18.23 17.05
CA PRO A 23 20.20 -18.71 15.97
C PRO A 23 19.33 -17.56 15.44
N GLY A 24 19.33 -17.36 14.12
CA GLY A 24 18.49 -16.36 13.45
C GLY A 24 17.00 -16.61 13.70
N MET A 25 16.13 -15.63 13.38
CA MET A 25 14.66 -15.79 13.54
C MET A 25 14.13 -17.03 12.81
N GLY A 26 14.66 -17.34 11.62
CA GLY A 26 14.36 -18.58 10.90
C GLY A 26 14.66 -19.84 11.72
N ASP A 27 15.79 -19.90 12.44
CA ASP A 27 16.11 -21.02 13.31
C ASP A 27 15.24 -21.06 14.58
N ARG A 28 14.75 -19.91 15.05
CA ARG A 28 13.80 -19.83 16.18
C ARG A 28 12.41 -20.30 15.77
N MET A 29 11.89 -19.80 14.65
CA MET A 29 10.61 -20.21 14.08
C MET A 29 10.64 -21.69 13.68
N MET A 30 11.72 -22.16 13.06
CA MET A 30 11.90 -23.58 12.76
C MET A 30 11.97 -24.44 14.01
N ARG A 31 12.55 -23.95 15.12
CA ARG A 31 12.56 -24.65 16.42
C ARG A 31 11.19 -24.69 17.08
N GLU A 32 10.35 -23.67 16.88
CA GLU A 32 8.97 -23.62 17.36
C GLU A 32 8.02 -24.49 16.50
N LEU A 33 8.26 -24.56 15.19
CA LEU A 33 7.52 -25.41 14.25
C LEU A 33 8.01 -26.87 14.30
N ALA A 34 9.24 -27.14 14.75
CA ALA A 34 9.84 -28.48 14.82
C ALA A 34 8.92 -29.55 15.46
N PRO A 35 8.23 -29.30 16.59
CA PRO A 35 7.35 -30.30 17.19
C PRO A 35 6.13 -30.63 16.32
N PHE A 36 5.63 -29.66 15.54
CA PHE A 36 4.50 -29.81 14.65
C PHE A 36 4.90 -30.49 13.34
N LEU A 37 6.07 -30.13 12.78
CA LEU A 37 6.68 -30.81 11.63
C LEU A 37 6.94 -32.28 11.95
N LYS A 38 7.49 -32.56 13.14
CA LYS A 38 7.73 -33.93 13.62
C LYS A 38 6.44 -34.74 13.73
N ALA A 39 5.33 -34.10 14.09
CA ALA A 39 4.01 -34.73 14.15
C ALA A 39 3.46 -35.08 12.76
N GLU A 40 3.80 -34.30 11.73
CA GLU A 40 3.48 -34.57 10.32
C GLU A 40 4.47 -35.52 9.62
N GLY A 41 5.47 -36.02 10.35
CA GLY A 41 6.44 -37.01 9.85
C GLY A 41 7.74 -36.41 9.28
N VAL A 42 7.96 -35.10 9.44
CA VAL A 42 9.18 -34.39 9.01
C VAL A 42 10.02 -34.06 10.25
N ASP A 43 11.12 -34.77 10.45
CA ASP A 43 12.04 -34.54 11.58
C ASP A 43 13.26 -33.73 11.13
N ILE A 44 13.15 -32.40 11.22
CA ILE A 44 14.23 -31.48 10.82
C ILE A 44 15.49 -31.60 11.69
N ASP A 45 15.37 -32.20 12.88
CA ASP A 45 16.47 -32.45 13.81
C ASP A 45 17.18 -33.80 13.55
N ASP A 46 16.65 -34.66 12.65
CA ASP A 46 17.28 -35.93 12.28
C ASP A 46 18.13 -35.76 11.00
N PRO A 47 19.47 -35.85 11.09
CA PRO A 47 20.37 -35.72 9.93
C PRO A 47 20.26 -36.87 8.92
N ASN A 48 19.45 -37.90 9.18
CA ASN A 48 19.16 -39.00 8.26
C ASN A 48 17.70 -39.02 7.78
N ALA A 49 16.90 -38.00 8.10
CA ALA A 49 15.55 -37.89 7.57
C ALA A 49 15.57 -37.73 6.05
N ASP A 50 14.76 -38.54 5.37
CA ASP A 50 14.61 -38.54 3.92
C ASP A 50 13.17 -38.13 3.59
N PHE A 51 13.00 -36.87 3.19
CA PHE A 51 11.72 -36.30 2.76
C PHE A 51 11.96 -35.44 1.51
N THR A 52 10.96 -35.42 0.63
CA THR A 52 11.01 -34.59 -0.58
C THR A 52 10.61 -33.13 -0.28
N GLU A 53 11.00 -32.20 -1.15
CA GLU A 53 10.64 -30.78 -1.04
C GLU A 53 9.12 -30.56 -0.97
N ALA A 54 8.35 -31.33 -1.74
CA ALA A 54 6.88 -31.28 -1.71
C ALA A 54 6.28 -31.79 -0.38
N GLU A 55 6.89 -32.83 0.23
CA GLU A 55 6.47 -33.34 1.54
C GLU A 55 6.83 -32.34 2.65
N PHE A 56 7.96 -31.66 2.54
CA PHE A 56 8.36 -30.59 3.46
C PHE A 56 7.40 -29.39 3.38
N HIS A 57 7.08 -28.88 2.19
CA HIS A 57 6.12 -27.77 2.04
C HIS A 57 4.72 -28.11 2.55
N ALA A 58 4.22 -29.32 2.26
CA ALA A 58 2.91 -29.76 2.77
C ALA A 58 2.89 -29.93 4.30
N ALA A 59 4.00 -30.38 4.90
CA ALA A 59 4.14 -30.46 6.35
C ALA A 59 4.27 -29.07 6.99
N MET A 60 4.97 -28.12 6.36
CA MET A 60 5.08 -26.72 6.79
C MET A 60 3.72 -26.03 6.81
N GLU A 61 2.92 -26.15 5.74
CA GLU A 61 1.59 -25.54 5.66
C GLU A 61 0.68 -26.03 6.81
N LYS A 62 0.72 -27.32 7.13
CA LYS A 62 -0.04 -27.88 8.25
C LYS A 62 0.53 -27.50 9.61
N ALA A 63 1.85 -27.50 9.77
CA ALA A 63 2.53 -27.13 11.01
C ALA A 63 2.26 -25.67 11.36
N GLN A 64 2.29 -24.78 10.37
CA GLN A 64 1.91 -23.38 10.50
C GLN A 64 0.42 -23.23 10.86
N GLY A 65 -0.46 -23.99 10.22
CA GLY A 65 -1.88 -24.02 10.57
C GLY A 65 -2.18 -24.49 12.00
N GLU A 66 -1.42 -25.45 12.54
CA GLU A 66 -1.53 -25.91 13.93
C GLU A 66 -0.90 -24.90 14.92
N TYR A 67 0.22 -24.27 14.55
CA TYR A 67 0.86 -23.20 15.32
C TYR A 67 -0.05 -21.98 15.44
N ASN A 68 -0.63 -21.52 14.33
CA ASN A 68 -1.61 -20.42 14.33
C ASN A 68 -2.84 -20.79 15.17
N ARG A 69 -3.38 -22.00 15.02
CA ARG A 69 -4.49 -22.47 15.87
C ARG A 69 -4.15 -22.48 17.36
N ARG A 70 -2.89 -22.69 17.74
CA ARG A 70 -2.43 -22.57 19.13
C ARG A 70 -2.37 -21.11 19.60
N LEU A 71 -1.99 -20.17 18.74
CA LEU A 71 -1.91 -18.74 19.06
C LEU A 71 -3.29 -18.14 19.41
N PHE A 72 -4.32 -18.53 18.66
CA PHE A 72 -5.70 -18.02 18.81
C PHE A 72 -6.56 -18.76 19.85
N ASN A 73 -6.11 -19.90 20.38
CA ASN A 73 -6.88 -20.68 21.37
C ASN A 73 -6.29 -20.60 22.78
N PRO A 74 -6.56 -19.52 23.53
CA PRO A 74 -6.06 -19.40 24.88
C PRO A 74 -6.64 -20.50 25.78
N THR A 75 -5.80 -21.03 26.67
CA THR A 75 -6.17 -22.04 27.68
C THR A 75 -5.79 -21.56 29.08
N GLY A 76 -6.28 -22.23 30.12
CA GLY A 76 -5.90 -21.93 31.52
C GLY A 76 -6.17 -20.48 31.92
N ALA A 77 -5.18 -19.84 32.56
CA ALA A 77 -5.30 -18.47 33.07
C ALA A 77 -5.50 -17.44 31.94
N HIS A 78 -4.87 -17.62 30.78
CA HIS A 78 -5.00 -16.71 29.64
C HIS A 78 -6.40 -16.73 29.03
N ARG A 79 -7.09 -17.87 29.08
CA ARG A 79 -8.50 -17.92 28.70
C ARG A 79 -9.35 -17.06 29.65
N GLY A 80 -9.08 -17.15 30.95
CA GLY A 80 -9.72 -16.29 31.95
C GLY A 80 -9.45 -14.80 31.71
N LEU A 81 -8.20 -14.44 31.39
CA LEU A 81 -7.82 -13.05 31.08
C LEU A 81 -8.50 -12.53 29.80
N ALA A 82 -8.53 -13.33 28.72
CA ALA A 82 -9.20 -12.98 27.47
C ALA A 82 -10.70 -12.75 27.69
N LEU A 83 -11.37 -13.65 28.43
CA LEU A 83 -12.76 -13.46 28.84
C LEU A 83 -12.95 -12.21 29.69
N GLY A 84 -12.02 -11.89 30.59
CA GLY A 84 -12.05 -10.66 31.40
C GLY A 84 -12.06 -9.38 30.54
N LYS A 85 -11.28 -9.35 29.46
CA LYS A 85 -11.26 -8.23 28.50
C LYS A 85 -12.56 -8.16 27.71
N LEU A 86 -13.09 -9.29 27.23
CA LEU A 86 -14.38 -9.35 26.54
C LEU A 86 -15.55 -8.89 27.43
N ARG A 87 -15.56 -9.28 28.71
CA ARG A 87 -16.54 -8.78 29.69
C ARG A 87 -16.45 -7.27 29.86
N SER A 88 -15.23 -6.74 30.04
CA SER A 88 -15.00 -5.31 30.22
C SER A 88 -15.48 -4.51 29.01
N PHE A 89 -15.20 -5.00 27.79
CA PHE A 89 -15.68 -4.39 26.55
C PHE A 89 -17.22 -4.46 26.42
N ALA A 90 -17.81 -5.64 26.62
CA ALA A 90 -19.26 -5.83 26.47
C ALA A 90 -20.07 -5.00 27.49
N LEU A 91 -19.57 -4.84 28.73
CA LEU A 91 -20.19 -4.00 29.74
C LEU A 91 -20.09 -2.51 29.40
N ALA A 92 -18.90 -2.03 29.02
CA ALA A 92 -18.73 -0.64 28.56
C ALA A 92 -19.66 -0.33 27.37
N PHE A 93 -19.78 -1.29 26.45
CA PHE A 93 -20.67 -1.16 25.30
C PHE A 93 -22.16 -1.15 25.69
N ALA A 94 -22.57 -2.00 26.63
CA ALA A 94 -23.96 -2.04 27.13
C ALA A 94 -24.36 -0.77 27.89
N GLU A 95 -23.40 -0.13 28.58
CA GLU A 95 -23.55 1.18 29.24
C GLU A 95 -23.59 2.35 28.23
N GLY A 96 -23.20 2.12 26.98
CA GLY A 96 -23.10 3.14 25.93
C GLY A 96 -21.81 3.97 26.00
N ASP A 97 -20.82 3.54 26.78
CA ASP A 97 -19.51 4.18 26.90
C ASP A 97 -18.53 3.64 25.86
N ILE A 98 -18.65 4.16 24.64
CA ILE A 98 -17.80 3.73 23.50
C ILE A 98 -16.33 4.03 23.76
N LYS A 99 -15.98 5.13 24.42
CA LYS A 99 -14.58 5.49 24.73
C LYS A 99 -13.94 4.48 25.67
N ARG A 100 -14.68 4.01 26.67
CA ARG A 100 -14.22 2.95 27.55
C ARG A 100 -14.07 1.62 26.82
N ALA A 101 -14.93 1.33 25.84
CA ALA A 101 -14.78 0.15 24.99
C ALA A 101 -13.52 0.22 24.10
N GLU A 102 -13.25 1.37 23.47
CA GLU A 102 -12.01 1.61 22.69
C GLU A 102 -10.76 1.44 23.56
N ALA A 103 -10.76 1.98 24.77
CA ALA A 103 -9.64 1.84 25.70
C ALA A 103 -9.36 0.37 26.10
N VAL A 104 -10.37 -0.52 26.08
CA VAL A 104 -10.15 -1.96 26.28
C VAL A 104 -9.40 -2.56 25.10
N VAL A 105 -9.75 -2.19 23.87
CA VAL A 105 -9.07 -2.65 22.64
C VAL A 105 -7.62 -2.18 22.63
N SER A 106 -7.37 -0.89 22.83
CA SER A 106 -6.01 -0.31 22.84
C SER A 106 -5.11 -0.80 23.98
N SER A 107 -5.67 -1.53 24.95
CA SER A 107 -4.90 -2.09 26.09
C SER A 107 -4.38 -3.52 25.83
N LEU A 108 -4.61 -4.07 24.64
CA LEU A 108 -4.21 -5.43 24.27
C LEU A 108 -2.85 -5.40 23.55
N PRO A 109 -1.83 -6.11 24.06
CA PRO A 109 -0.55 -6.27 23.37
C PRO A 109 -0.67 -7.26 22.20
N SER A 110 0.26 -7.19 21.25
CA SER A 110 0.37 -8.14 20.14
C SER A 110 0.70 -9.56 20.62
N ASP A 111 1.61 -9.68 21.60
CA ASP A 111 2.00 -10.94 22.23
C ASP A 111 1.43 -11.10 23.64
N PRO A 112 1.20 -12.36 24.09
CA PRO A 112 0.66 -12.60 25.42
C PRO A 112 1.68 -12.30 26.52
N GLU A 113 1.27 -11.51 27.50
CA GLU A 113 2.03 -11.21 28.71
C GLU A 113 1.46 -11.99 29.90
N ASP A 114 2.24 -12.18 30.98
CA ASP A 114 1.82 -12.90 32.20
C ASP A 114 0.43 -12.53 32.73
N PHE A 115 0.03 -11.25 32.58
CA PHE A 115 -1.22 -10.71 33.11
C PHE A 115 -2.13 -10.08 32.05
N THR A 116 -1.74 -10.12 30.78
CA THR A 116 -2.47 -9.48 29.69
C THR A 116 -2.59 -10.44 28.50
N PRO A 117 -3.80 -10.76 28.03
CA PRO A 117 -3.96 -11.62 26.86
C PRO A 117 -3.62 -10.84 25.59
N SER A 118 -3.11 -11.53 24.57
CA SER A 118 -2.82 -10.90 23.29
C SER A 118 -4.08 -10.59 22.47
N THR A 119 -3.93 -9.75 21.44
CA THR A 119 -4.93 -9.52 20.39
C THR A 119 -5.42 -10.83 19.78
N ALA A 120 -4.54 -11.75 19.42
CA ALA A 120 -4.89 -13.06 18.86
C ALA A 120 -5.71 -13.91 19.84
N GLN A 121 -5.31 -13.96 21.11
CA GLN A 121 -6.03 -14.73 22.15
C GLN A 121 -7.43 -14.18 22.40
N VAL A 122 -7.60 -12.86 22.44
CA VAL A 122 -8.92 -12.23 22.60
C VAL A 122 -9.80 -12.45 21.38
N THR A 123 -9.23 -12.36 20.18
CA THR A 123 -9.93 -12.60 18.91
C THR A 123 -10.48 -14.02 18.83
N GLY A 124 -9.63 -15.03 19.04
CA GLY A 124 -10.07 -16.42 18.97
C GLY A 124 -11.04 -16.80 20.09
N ALA A 125 -10.86 -16.27 21.31
CA ALA A 125 -11.83 -16.45 22.38
C ALA A 125 -13.20 -15.83 22.04
N ALA A 126 -13.23 -14.63 21.45
CA ALA A 126 -14.45 -13.97 21.04
C ALA A 126 -15.19 -14.73 19.94
N MET A 127 -14.48 -15.16 18.90
CA MET A 127 -15.06 -15.93 17.80
C MET A 127 -15.62 -17.28 18.27
N GLY A 128 -14.88 -17.99 19.12
CA GLY A 128 -15.35 -19.25 19.71
C GLY A 128 -16.64 -19.09 20.51
N LEU A 129 -16.73 -18.02 21.32
CA LEU A 129 -17.96 -17.71 22.07
C LEU A 129 -19.13 -17.38 21.14
N VAL A 130 -18.88 -16.61 20.08
CA VAL A 130 -19.92 -16.23 19.12
C VAL A 130 -20.46 -17.48 18.41
N ASP A 131 -19.60 -18.39 17.94
CA ASP A 131 -20.06 -19.66 17.35
C ASP A 131 -20.84 -20.51 18.38
N GLU A 132 -20.32 -20.64 19.60
CA GLU A 132 -20.96 -21.39 20.68
C GLU A 132 -22.37 -20.84 20.97
N TRP A 133 -22.52 -19.54 21.19
CA TRP A 133 -23.80 -18.94 21.58
C TRP A 133 -24.83 -18.94 20.45
N PHE A 134 -24.40 -18.78 19.20
CA PHE A 134 -25.32 -18.76 18.05
C PHE A 134 -25.76 -20.15 17.61
N THR A 135 -24.97 -21.18 17.91
CA THR A 135 -25.31 -22.59 17.64
C THR A 135 -25.97 -23.30 18.81
N ASP A 136 -25.88 -22.76 20.03
CA ASP A 136 -26.54 -23.31 21.21
C ASP A 136 -28.09 -23.36 21.05
N GLU A 137 -28.69 -24.49 21.45
CA GLU A 137 -30.13 -24.71 21.29
C GLU A 137 -30.98 -23.76 22.13
N THR A 138 -30.42 -23.20 23.21
CA THR A 138 -31.13 -22.30 24.14
C THR A 138 -30.90 -20.82 23.82
N GLN A 139 -29.67 -20.45 23.44
CA GLN A 139 -29.24 -19.06 23.18
C GLN A 139 -29.24 -18.67 21.70
N GLY A 140 -29.21 -19.62 20.76
CA GLY A 140 -29.28 -19.34 19.32
C GLY A 140 -30.61 -18.73 18.85
N PRO A 141 -31.80 -19.26 19.25
CA PRO A 141 -33.11 -18.76 18.78
C PRO A 141 -33.47 -17.33 19.24
N LYS A 142 -33.29 -17.04 20.53
CA LYS A 142 -32.13 -16.26 20.92
C LYS A 142 -31.60 -15.19 19.95
N LEU A 143 -30.33 -15.26 19.64
CA LEU A 143 -29.57 -14.25 18.91
C LEU A 143 -30.00 -13.97 17.45
N GLY A 144 -31.11 -14.56 16.96
CA GLY A 144 -31.76 -14.20 15.69
C GLY A 144 -31.98 -12.69 15.48
N GLY A 145 -31.39 -12.16 14.40
CA GLY A 145 -31.54 -10.76 13.97
C GLY A 145 -30.72 -9.77 14.81
N VAL A 146 -29.66 -10.22 15.47
CA VAL A 146 -28.63 -9.34 16.04
C VAL A 146 -27.97 -8.55 14.90
N MET A 147 -27.76 -7.26 15.12
CA MET A 147 -27.14 -6.36 14.15
C MET A 147 -25.82 -5.87 14.71
N ALA A 148 -24.83 -5.70 13.83
CA ALA A 148 -23.55 -5.09 14.20
C ALA A 148 -23.80 -3.69 14.81
N PRO A 149 -23.31 -3.45 16.04
CA PRO A 149 -23.48 -2.17 16.71
C PRO A 149 -22.76 -1.03 15.96
N LYS A 150 -23.02 0.22 16.36
CA LYS A 150 -22.25 1.34 15.83
C LYS A 150 -20.86 1.32 16.45
N TRP A 151 -19.85 1.54 15.62
CA TRP A 151 -18.45 1.68 16.01
C TRP A 151 -17.84 2.83 15.19
N PRO A 152 -16.83 3.55 15.70
CA PRO A 152 -16.19 4.66 14.98
C PRO A 152 -15.57 4.21 13.66
N THR A 153 -14.87 3.07 13.67
CA THR A 153 -14.27 2.48 12.47
C THR A 153 -15.33 1.73 11.65
N LYS A 154 -15.54 2.15 10.40
CA LYS A 154 -16.53 1.54 9.49
C LYS A 154 -16.14 0.10 9.09
N LYS A 155 -14.84 -0.17 8.90
CA LYS A 155 -14.30 -1.48 8.51
C LYS A 155 -14.60 -2.54 9.59
N SER A 156 -14.25 -2.29 10.84
CA SER A 156 -14.53 -3.17 11.99
C SER A 156 -16.02 -3.46 12.19
N ARG A 157 -16.87 -2.47 11.90
CA ARG A 157 -18.32 -2.65 11.90
C ARG A 157 -18.79 -3.56 10.75
N ALA A 158 -18.20 -3.47 9.57
CA ALA A 158 -18.49 -4.35 8.45
C ALA A 158 -18.06 -5.79 8.80
N VAL A 159 -16.85 -5.97 9.34
CA VAL A 159 -16.36 -7.27 9.83
C VAL A 159 -17.27 -7.87 10.89
N ALA A 160 -17.75 -7.06 11.85
CA ALA A 160 -18.75 -7.51 12.83
C ALA A 160 -20.05 -8.02 12.16
N ARG A 161 -20.49 -7.44 11.03
CA ARG A 161 -21.66 -7.94 10.29
C ARG A 161 -21.38 -9.30 9.67
N ASP A 162 -20.19 -9.48 9.11
CA ASP A 162 -19.80 -10.73 8.46
C ASP A 162 -19.62 -11.84 9.49
N ILE A 163 -18.98 -11.54 10.63
CA ILE A 163 -18.88 -12.45 11.79
C ILE A 163 -20.27 -12.86 12.28
N LEU A 164 -21.20 -11.92 12.47
CA LEU A 164 -22.57 -12.24 12.89
C LEU A 164 -23.33 -13.09 11.84
N ALA A 165 -23.05 -12.89 10.55
CA ALA A 165 -23.64 -13.69 9.47
C ALA A 165 -23.07 -15.12 9.44
N LEU A 166 -21.78 -15.29 9.74
CA LEU A 166 -21.10 -16.57 9.87
C LEU A 166 -21.51 -17.31 11.15
N ALA A 167 -21.73 -16.59 12.25
CA ALA A 167 -22.14 -17.12 13.55
C ALA A 167 -23.44 -17.93 13.47
N HIS A 168 -24.40 -17.43 12.68
CA HIS A 168 -25.66 -18.15 12.42
C HIS A 168 -25.48 -19.53 11.77
N LYS A 169 -24.30 -19.80 11.21
CA LYS A 169 -23.94 -21.09 10.60
C LYS A 169 -22.93 -21.87 11.44
N GLY A 170 -22.45 -21.33 12.56
CA GLY A 170 -21.39 -21.94 13.38
C GLY A 170 -20.05 -22.06 12.65
N ARG A 171 -19.70 -21.04 11.86
CA ARG A 171 -18.53 -21.06 10.96
C ARG A 171 -17.58 -19.88 11.17
N VAL A 172 -17.68 -19.16 12.28
CA VAL A 172 -16.82 -18.00 12.55
C VAL A 172 -15.37 -18.44 12.72
N VAL A 173 -15.12 -19.45 13.57
CA VAL A 173 -13.75 -19.96 13.82
C VAL A 173 -13.14 -20.55 12.54
N ASP A 174 -13.93 -21.33 11.78
CA ASP A 174 -13.50 -21.90 10.49
C ASP A 174 -13.17 -20.84 9.42
N SER A 175 -13.63 -19.60 9.62
CA SER A 175 -13.43 -18.49 8.68
C SER A 175 -12.38 -17.50 9.17
N LEU A 176 -11.69 -17.77 10.29
CA LEU A 176 -10.72 -16.85 10.89
C LEU A 176 -9.63 -16.43 9.89
N ASP A 177 -8.96 -17.39 9.24
CA ASP A 177 -7.89 -17.11 8.29
C ASP A 177 -8.40 -16.26 7.12
N ARG A 178 -9.58 -16.59 6.60
CA ARG A 178 -10.23 -15.80 5.53
C ARG A 178 -10.56 -14.38 6.00
N LEU A 179 -11.05 -14.22 7.22
CA LEU A 179 -11.44 -12.93 7.77
C LEU A 179 -10.22 -12.03 7.97
N ILE A 180 -9.11 -12.58 8.49
CA ILE A 180 -7.84 -11.87 8.64
C ILE A 180 -7.30 -11.44 7.27
N ASN A 181 -7.17 -12.39 6.33
CA ASN A 181 -6.64 -12.10 4.99
C ASN A 181 -7.47 -11.04 4.22
N SER A 182 -8.77 -10.94 4.50
CA SER A 182 -9.65 -9.98 3.82
C SER A 182 -9.81 -8.63 4.54
N ASN A 183 -9.43 -8.51 5.83
CA ASN A 183 -9.81 -7.34 6.63
C ASN A 183 -8.73 -6.80 7.58
N SER A 184 -7.50 -7.33 7.59
CA SER A 184 -6.43 -7.07 8.58
C SER A 184 -6.77 -7.50 10.02
N GLY A 185 -5.76 -7.69 10.88
CA GLY A 185 -5.94 -8.29 12.21
C GLY A 185 -6.79 -7.44 13.17
N LEU A 186 -6.57 -6.12 13.21
CA LEU A 186 -7.26 -5.22 14.14
C LEU A 186 -8.79 -5.10 13.87
N PRO A 187 -9.27 -4.92 12.63
CA PRO A 187 -10.71 -4.93 12.34
C PRO A 187 -11.39 -6.25 12.67
N VAL A 188 -10.66 -7.38 12.60
CA VAL A 188 -11.16 -8.70 13.01
C VAL A 188 -11.25 -8.82 14.52
N LEU A 189 -10.28 -8.33 15.27
CA LEU A 189 -10.35 -8.21 16.73
C LEU A 189 -11.56 -7.37 17.16
N GLU A 190 -11.63 -6.13 16.69
CA GLU A 190 -12.72 -5.20 17.03
C GLU A 190 -14.07 -5.76 16.59
N GLY A 191 -14.16 -6.34 15.40
CA GLY A 191 -15.35 -6.97 14.86
C GLY A 191 -15.85 -8.14 15.72
N SER A 192 -14.93 -8.98 16.20
CA SER A 192 -15.23 -10.12 17.07
C SER A 192 -15.72 -9.66 18.45
N MET A 193 -15.06 -8.66 19.03
CA MET A 193 -15.49 -8.05 20.30
C MET A 193 -16.86 -7.37 20.18
N LEU A 194 -17.12 -6.70 19.05
CA LEU A 194 -18.43 -6.12 18.73
C LEU A 194 -19.53 -7.16 18.59
N ALA A 195 -19.25 -8.31 17.97
CA ALA A 195 -20.21 -9.40 17.85
C ALA A 195 -20.59 -9.97 19.23
N VAL A 196 -19.61 -10.15 20.13
CA VAL A 196 -19.83 -10.52 21.54
C VAL A 196 -20.70 -9.48 22.25
N ALA A 197 -20.35 -8.20 22.17
CA ALA A 197 -21.11 -7.13 22.79
C ALA A 197 -22.56 -7.05 22.26
N ALA A 198 -22.75 -7.24 20.95
CA ALA A 198 -24.07 -7.26 20.32
C ALA A 198 -24.96 -8.40 20.83
N ALA A 199 -24.36 -9.58 21.04
CA ALA A 199 -25.03 -10.74 21.59
C ALA A 199 -25.47 -10.48 23.05
N VAL A 200 -24.55 -9.97 23.88
CA VAL A 200 -24.83 -9.59 25.28
C VAL A 200 -25.98 -8.58 25.34
N VAL A 201 -25.89 -7.46 24.61
CA VAL A 201 -26.94 -6.42 24.58
C VAL A 201 -28.30 -6.98 24.13
N ARG A 202 -28.32 -7.92 23.18
CA ARG A 202 -29.56 -8.57 22.75
C ARG A 202 -30.13 -9.48 23.84
N LEU A 203 -29.31 -10.26 24.54
CA LEU A 203 -29.78 -11.16 25.59
C LEU A 203 -30.27 -10.38 26.82
N THR A 204 -29.55 -9.33 27.25
CA THR A 204 -30.02 -8.37 28.28
C THR A 204 -31.43 -7.88 27.96
N LYS A 205 -31.67 -7.45 26.71
CA LYS A 205 -32.99 -6.94 26.30
C LYS A 205 -34.08 -8.00 26.24
N ARG A 206 -33.77 -9.23 25.78
CA ARG A 206 -34.80 -10.27 25.65
C ARG A 206 -35.14 -10.93 26.98
N ASP A 207 -34.12 -11.22 27.77
CA ASP A 207 -34.28 -11.96 29.03
C ASP A 207 -34.58 -11.02 30.21
N LYS A 208 -34.47 -9.69 29.99
CA LYS A 208 -34.79 -8.62 30.95
C LYS A 208 -33.96 -8.71 32.24
N VAL A 209 -32.71 -9.11 32.07
CA VAL A 209 -31.66 -9.20 33.08
C VAL A 209 -30.61 -8.13 32.84
N SER A 210 -29.72 -7.89 33.80
CA SER A 210 -28.66 -6.89 33.62
C SER A 210 -27.56 -7.38 32.66
N ALA A 211 -26.72 -6.48 32.14
CA ALA A 211 -25.60 -6.89 31.29
C ALA A 211 -24.57 -7.70 32.10
N GLU A 212 -24.38 -7.35 33.38
CA GLU A 212 -23.54 -8.05 34.34
C GLU A 212 -23.99 -9.50 34.55
N GLU A 213 -25.30 -9.72 34.73
CA GLU A 213 -25.87 -11.06 34.87
C GLU A 213 -25.65 -11.90 33.61
N VAL A 214 -25.81 -11.32 32.41
CA VAL A 214 -25.58 -12.02 31.13
C VAL A 214 -24.10 -12.37 30.95
N VAL A 215 -23.17 -11.45 31.23
CA VAL A 215 -21.75 -11.75 31.07
C VAL A 215 -21.22 -12.71 32.15
N GLU A 216 -21.82 -12.75 33.33
CA GLU A 216 -21.46 -13.71 34.38
C GLU A 216 -21.90 -15.14 34.02
N ASP A 217 -23.08 -15.28 33.41
CA ASP A 217 -23.61 -16.55 32.92
C ASP A 217 -22.82 -17.07 31.70
N LEU A 218 -22.60 -16.21 30.70
CA LEU A 218 -21.99 -16.61 29.42
C LEU A 218 -20.46 -16.62 29.42
N MET A 219 -19.82 -15.83 30.28
CA MET A 219 -18.35 -15.73 30.38
C MET A 219 -17.90 -15.90 31.84
N PRO A 220 -18.12 -17.08 32.46
CA PRO A 220 -17.78 -17.30 33.86
C PRO A 220 -16.26 -17.28 34.06
N LEU A 221 -15.77 -16.47 35.01
CA LEU A 221 -14.33 -16.38 35.30
C LEU A 221 -13.87 -17.31 36.43
N GLY A 222 -14.79 -17.74 37.30
CA GLY A 222 -14.46 -18.45 38.55
C GLY A 222 -13.90 -19.87 38.39
N SER A 223 -13.91 -20.41 37.16
CA SER A 223 -13.38 -21.75 36.84
C SER A 223 -11.95 -21.73 36.31
N TYR A 224 -11.36 -20.55 36.07
CA TYR A 224 -10.00 -20.43 35.52
C TYR A 224 -8.96 -20.22 36.63
N PRO A 225 -7.75 -20.81 36.48
CA PRO A 225 -6.67 -20.59 37.43
C PRO A 225 -6.17 -19.14 37.38
N GLU A 226 -5.66 -18.62 38.50
CA GLU A 226 -5.05 -17.29 38.54
C GLU A 226 -3.73 -17.26 37.73
N PRO A 227 -3.42 -16.15 37.03
CA PRO A 227 -2.15 -15.98 36.32
C PRO A 227 -0.97 -15.94 37.30
N VAL A 228 0.15 -16.55 36.90
CA VAL A 228 1.39 -16.63 37.69
C VAL A 228 2.50 -15.89 36.93
N ALA A 229 3.23 -15.01 37.61
CA ALA A 229 4.35 -14.27 37.03
C ALA A 229 5.46 -15.23 36.55
N GLY A 230 6.06 -14.93 35.38
CA GLY A 230 7.11 -15.70 34.73
C GLY A 230 6.61 -16.86 33.85
N THR A 231 5.33 -16.85 33.45
CA THR A 231 4.77 -17.83 32.50
C THR A 231 5.14 -17.46 31.06
N TYR A 232 5.28 -16.16 30.78
CA TYR A 232 5.72 -15.56 29.53
C TYR A 232 6.86 -14.57 29.84
N GLY A 233 8.07 -15.09 30.08
CA GLY A 233 9.29 -14.30 30.29
C GLY A 233 10.29 -14.50 29.15
N PRO A 234 11.20 -13.54 28.90
CA PRO A 234 12.17 -13.63 27.81
C PRO A 234 13.04 -14.88 28.01
N ALA A 235 13.18 -15.66 26.94
CA ALA A 235 13.83 -16.96 26.90
C ALA A 235 15.37 -16.90 27.05
N ASP A 236 15.88 -16.07 27.96
CA ASP A 236 17.30 -15.86 28.15
C ASP A 236 17.65 -15.72 29.63
N ARG A 237 17.47 -16.82 30.37
CA ARG A 237 18.07 -16.99 31.70
C ARG A 237 18.07 -18.46 32.12
N VAL A 238 18.94 -19.24 31.49
CA VAL A 238 19.55 -20.39 32.15
C VAL A 238 21.07 -20.24 32.03
N VAL A 239 21.72 -20.15 33.20
CA VAL A 239 23.18 -20.10 33.46
C VAL A 239 23.85 -18.72 33.41
N GLN A 240 23.89 -17.99 34.54
CA GLN A 240 25.02 -17.98 35.48
C GLN A 240 24.86 -16.85 36.52
N ASP A 241 24.61 -17.24 37.78
CA ASP A 241 25.12 -16.49 38.93
C ASP A 241 26.66 -16.46 38.82
N VAL A 242 27.29 -15.29 38.92
CA VAL A 242 28.39 -14.95 39.84
C VAL A 242 28.88 -13.50 39.59
N GLN A 243 28.86 -12.72 40.67
CA GLN A 243 29.66 -11.53 41.00
C GLN A 243 29.22 -10.11 40.58
N ALA A 244 28.90 -9.38 41.64
CA ALA A 244 28.72 -7.94 41.79
C ALA A 244 29.97 -7.10 41.48
N VAL A 245 29.76 -5.79 41.22
CA VAL A 245 30.10 -4.65 42.14
C VAL A 245 30.25 -3.32 41.35
N GLN A 246 29.52 -2.29 41.82
CA GLN A 246 29.75 -0.81 41.73
C GLN A 246 29.73 -0.11 40.36
N ASP A 247 29.49 1.20 40.24
CA ASP A 247 28.72 2.26 40.93
C ASP A 247 28.91 3.52 40.05
N ASP A 248 27.90 4.38 40.02
CA ASP A 248 27.91 5.82 39.71
C ASP A 248 28.30 6.44 38.34
N SER A 249 27.30 7.19 37.84
CA SER A 249 27.32 8.62 37.49
C SER A 249 27.38 9.06 36.02
N ALA A 250 26.36 9.85 35.67
CA ALA A 250 26.20 10.62 34.46
C ALA A 250 27.23 11.76 34.36
N SER A 251 27.78 11.99 33.18
CA SER A 251 28.19 13.32 32.72
C SER A 251 28.40 13.34 31.20
N GLU A 252 28.05 14.49 30.64
CA GLU A 252 28.09 14.93 29.23
C GLU A 252 29.32 14.46 28.46
N GLN A 253 29.12 13.94 27.24
CA GLN A 253 30.20 13.66 26.30
C GLN A 253 30.10 14.60 25.09
N ASP A 254 31.01 15.58 25.07
CA ASP A 254 31.40 16.31 23.86
C ASP A 254 31.92 15.33 22.81
N LEU A 255 31.45 15.47 21.57
CA LEU A 255 31.85 14.65 20.43
C LEU A 255 33.31 14.96 19.97
N PRO A 256 34.14 13.96 19.64
CA PRO A 256 35.53 14.17 19.20
C PRO A 256 35.69 14.83 17.81
N GLU A 257 36.68 15.72 17.69
CA GLU A 257 37.04 16.57 16.53
C GLU A 257 37.42 15.85 15.21
N TRP A 258 37.34 14.52 15.09
CA TRP A 258 37.64 13.81 13.83
C TRP A 258 36.41 13.63 12.92
N LEU A 259 35.26 14.20 13.30
CA LEU A 259 34.06 14.38 12.48
C LEU A 259 34.24 15.42 11.34
N GLY A 260 35.33 15.30 10.56
CA GLY A 260 35.48 15.78 9.19
C GLY A 260 35.63 17.29 8.97
N GLY A 261 36.87 17.77 8.89
CA GLY A 261 37.22 18.96 8.13
C GLY A 261 37.70 18.57 6.74
N SER A 262 36.99 18.97 5.68
CA SER A 262 37.47 18.83 4.31
C SER A 262 38.53 19.90 4.00
N SER A 263 39.66 19.48 3.41
CA SER A 263 40.33 20.25 2.35
C SER A 263 41.41 19.43 1.64
N THR A 264 41.10 19.08 0.39
CA THR A 264 41.95 18.98 -0.81
C THR A 264 43.43 18.55 -0.75
N THR A 265 43.76 17.73 -1.76
CA THR A 265 45.06 17.38 -2.39
C THR A 265 45.88 16.20 -1.83
N GLY A 266 45.87 15.11 -2.61
CA GLY A 266 47.10 14.47 -3.07
C GLY A 266 47.55 13.18 -2.37
N GLN A 267 47.72 12.16 -3.21
CA GLN A 267 48.53 10.94 -3.08
C GLN A 267 47.91 9.71 -2.40
N ALA A 268 47.71 8.72 -3.28
CA ALA A 268 47.53 7.31 -2.99
C ALA A 268 48.60 6.75 -2.04
N ALA A 269 48.13 5.98 -1.06
CA ALA A 269 48.85 4.82 -0.54
C ALA A 269 47.80 3.81 -0.07
N GLY A 270 47.83 2.61 -0.64
CA GLY A 270 46.94 1.52 -0.26
C GLY A 270 47.09 1.19 1.22
N ALA A 271 45.98 1.26 1.94
CA ALA A 271 45.78 0.55 3.18
C ALA A 271 44.60 -0.38 2.91
N ALA A 272 44.85 -1.69 2.91
CA ALA A 272 43.78 -2.66 3.01
C ALA A 272 42.95 -2.29 4.25
N ALA A 273 41.67 -1.99 4.04
CA ALA A 273 40.76 -1.67 5.13
C ALA A 273 40.79 -2.82 6.12
N ASP A 274 41.10 -2.52 7.38
CA ASP A 274 41.04 -3.47 8.48
C ASP A 274 39.57 -3.90 8.66
N PRO A 275 39.20 -5.16 8.40
CA PRO A 275 37.80 -5.60 8.46
C PRO A 275 37.21 -5.37 9.85
N GLN A 276 38.01 -5.56 10.91
CA GLN A 276 37.56 -5.35 12.29
C GLN A 276 37.18 -3.90 12.58
N GLY A 277 37.89 -2.95 11.97
CA GLY A 277 37.57 -1.54 12.09
C GLY A 277 36.37 -1.11 11.25
N VAL A 278 35.97 -1.87 10.23
CA VAL A 278 34.72 -1.62 9.47
C VAL A 278 33.52 -2.06 10.30
N ASP A 279 33.60 -3.24 10.93
CA ASP A 279 32.52 -3.80 11.75
C ASP A 279 32.25 -2.93 12.99
N GLU A 280 33.29 -2.53 13.73
CA GLU A 280 33.14 -1.63 14.89
C GLU A 280 32.54 -0.25 14.52
N ARG A 281 32.77 0.22 13.29
CA ARG A 281 32.19 1.46 12.79
C ARG A 281 30.72 1.31 12.40
N MET A 282 30.32 0.15 11.88
CA MET A 282 28.93 -0.12 11.54
C MET A 282 28.08 -0.28 12.81
N ASP A 283 28.60 -0.98 13.83
CA ASP A 283 27.96 -1.12 15.14
C ASP A 283 27.67 0.25 15.79
N GLU A 284 28.58 1.23 15.65
CA GLU A 284 28.40 2.59 16.16
C GLU A 284 27.32 3.37 15.38
N VAL A 285 27.25 3.18 14.06
CA VAL A 285 26.21 3.79 13.20
C VAL A 285 24.84 3.21 13.52
N GLU A 286 24.69 1.89 13.58
CA GLU A 286 23.44 1.22 13.93
C GLU A 286 22.93 1.66 15.29
N LYS A 287 23.82 1.69 16.29
CA LYS A 287 23.49 2.20 17.63
C LYS A 287 22.99 3.64 17.57
N THR A 288 23.66 4.50 16.82
CA THR A 288 23.26 5.90 16.64
C THR A 288 21.85 5.97 16.07
N VAL A 289 21.56 5.22 15.00
CA VAL A 289 20.24 5.19 14.35
C VAL A 289 19.14 4.72 15.31
N TYR A 290 19.36 3.63 16.07
CA TYR A 290 18.38 3.16 17.07
C TYR A 290 18.11 4.17 18.19
N GLU A 291 19.08 5.03 18.49
CA GLU A 291 18.95 6.11 19.48
C GLU A 291 18.29 7.38 18.92
N MET A 292 18.21 7.54 17.59
CA MET A 292 17.62 8.71 16.94
C MET A 292 16.09 8.80 17.17
N PRO A 293 15.59 9.91 17.76
CA PRO A 293 14.15 10.11 17.93
C PRO A 293 13.38 10.18 16.62
N LEU A 294 14.01 10.70 15.55
CA LEU A 294 13.42 10.76 14.21
C LEU A 294 13.15 9.36 13.65
N TYR A 295 14.15 8.47 13.73
CA TYR A 295 14.05 7.09 13.27
C TYR A 295 12.94 6.34 14.00
N ARG A 296 12.85 6.48 15.33
CA ARG A 296 11.77 5.85 16.13
C ARG A 296 10.38 6.33 15.72
N ARG A 297 10.18 7.64 15.53
CA ARG A 297 8.90 8.17 15.04
C ARG A 297 8.55 7.67 13.65
N PHE A 298 9.54 7.56 12.77
CA PHE A 298 9.33 7.01 11.43
C PHE A 298 8.96 5.52 11.49
N ARG A 299 9.65 4.72 12.33
CA ARG A 299 9.32 3.32 12.58
C ARG A 299 7.90 3.16 13.15
N ASP A 300 7.51 4.00 14.11
CA ASP A 300 6.14 3.98 14.68
C ASP A 300 5.10 4.33 13.60
N TRP A 301 5.38 5.33 12.76
CA TRP A 301 4.50 5.69 11.64
C TRP A 301 4.41 4.58 10.59
N LEU A 302 5.52 3.89 10.26
CA LEU A 302 5.50 2.74 9.37
C LEU A 302 4.63 1.60 9.92
N ALA A 303 4.73 1.31 11.21
CA ALA A 303 3.90 0.30 11.87
C ALA A 303 2.40 0.67 11.88
N GLU A 304 2.08 1.97 11.97
CA GLU A 304 0.70 2.45 11.88
C GLU A 304 0.17 2.48 10.43
N THR A 305 1.03 2.81 9.46
CA THR A 305 0.68 2.97 8.04
C THR A 305 0.48 1.63 7.36
N TYR A 306 1.38 0.68 7.62
CA TYR A 306 1.31 -0.67 7.11
C TYR A 306 0.74 -1.58 8.21
N ASP A 307 -0.58 -1.53 8.36
CA ASP A 307 -1.38 -2.43 9.21
C ASP A 307 -0.91 -3.89 8.96
N ASP A 308 -0.50 -4.62 10.00
CA ASP A 308 0.06 -6.00 9.96
C ASP A 308 1.54 -6.18 9.53
N VAL A 309 2.44 -5.20 9.76
CA VAL A 309 3.89 -5.38 9.59
C VAL A 309 4.58 -5.81 10.90
N ASP A 310 5.07 -7.06 10.95
CA ASP A 310 5.83 -7.60 12.09
C ASP A 310 7.15 -6.82 12.31
N GLU A 311 7.67 -6.80 13.55
CA GLU A 311 8.92 -6.08 13.90
C GLU A 311 10.16 -6.53 13.11
N ASP A 312 10.11 -7.73 12.52
CA ASP A 312 11.15 -8.35 11.68
C ASP A 312 10.82 -8.26 10.17
N SER A 313 9.90 -7.40 9.77
CA SER A 313 9.63 -7.15 8.37
C SER A 313 10.81 -6.49 7.67
N GLU A 314 11.08 -6.92 6.44
CA GLU A 314 12.08 -6.31 5.56
C GLU A 314 11.87 -4.79 5.42
N VAL A 315 10.64 -4.28 5.54
CA VAL A 315 10.34 -2.84 5.52
C VAL A 315 11.09 -2.08 6.62
N PHE A 316 11.23 -2.66 7.82
CA PHE A 316 11.98 -2.03 8.92
C PHE A 316 13.49 -2.13 8.71
N ASP A 317 13.99 -3.24 8.17
CA ASP A 317 15.40 -3.42 7.85
C ASP A 317 15.85 -2.45 6.75
N ILE A 318 15.01 -2.30 5.71
CA ILE A 318 15.19 -1.37 4.60
C ILE A 318 15.12 0.09 5.09
N ALA A 319 14.17 0.42 5.96
CA ALA A 319 14.11 1.73 6.62
C ALA A 319 15.33 2.00 7.52
N HIS A 320 15.81 0.98 8.24
CA HIS A 320 17.02 1.08 9.05
C HIS A 320 18.25 1.34 8.19
N LEU A 321 18.39 0.58 7.09
CA LEU A 321 19.46 0.73 6.12
C LEU A 321 19.52 2.14 5.55
N LEU A 322 18.38 2.72 5.16
CA LEU A 322 18.30 4.11 4.68
C LEU A 322 18.88 5.10 5.70
N PHE A 323 18.53 4.95 6.98
CA PHE A 323 19.04 5.81 8.06
C PHE A 323 20.52 5.57 8.34
N CYS A 324 21.00 4.32 8.26
CA CYS A 324 22.42 4.01 8.36
C CYS A 324 23.22 4.66 7.21
N ILE A 325 22.69 4.64 5.98
CA ILE A 325 23.27 5.35 4.84
C ILE A 325 23.34 6.85 5.16
N ALA A 326 22.21 7.48 5.53
CA ALA A 326 22.16 8.91 5.85
C ALA A 326 23.13 9.33 6.97
N VAL A 327 23.23 8.55 8.06
CA VAL A 327 24.17 8.82 9.15
C VAL A 327 25.61 8.64 8.69
N SER A 328 25.90 7.60 7.90
CA SER A 328 27.25 7.34 7.40
C SER A 328 27.75 8.42 6.43
N THR A 329 26.85 9.01 5.63
CA THR A 329 27.15 10.10 4.70
C THR A 329 27.01 11.48 5.31
N ARG A 330 26.50 11.56 6.55
CA ARG A 330 26.20 12.81 7.29
C ARG A 330 25.20 13.68 6.56
N THR A 331 24.25 13.04 5.92
CA THR A 331 23.18 13.70 5.22
C THR A 331 22.08 14.10 6.20
N ASP A 332 21.71 15.38 6.20
CA ASP A 332 20.69 15.91 7.10
C ASP A 332 19.29 15.66 6.54
N ILE A 333 18.78 14.44 6.77
CA ILE A 333 17.42 14.05 6.33
C ILE A 333 16.31 14.76 7.12
N ASP A 334 16.65 15.58 8.14
CA ASP A 334 15.66 16.39 8.84
C ASP A 334 15.19 17.61 8.04
N GLU A 335 15.90 17.96 6.97
CA GLU A 335 15.57 19.04 6.04
C GLU A 335 15.41 18.51 4.60
N PRO A 336 14.51 19.08 3.78
CA PRO A 336 14.30 18.65 2.39
C PRO A 336 15.56 18.69 1.53
N GLU A 337 16.47 19.63 1.78
CA GLU A 337 17.73 19.76 1.04
C GLU A 337 18.65 18.55 1.25
N GLY A 338 18.62 17.91 2.42
CA GLY A 338 19.41 16.70 2.65
C GLY A 338 18.86 15.49 1.88
N ILE A 339 17.61 15.51 1.42
CA ILE A 339 17.09 14.42 0.59
C ILE A 339 17.79 14.38 -0.77
N ASP A 340 18.17 15.53 -1.32
CA ASP A 340 18.90 15.59 -2.59
C ASP A 340 20.29 14.94 -2.45
N ASP A 341 21.00 15.25 -1.36
CA ASP A 341 22.31 14.65 -1.06
C ASP A 341 22.20 13.12 -0.81
N LEU A 342 21.11 12.66 -0.19
CA LEU A 342 20.87 11.23 0.02
C LEU A 342 20.53 10.52 -1.29
N LEU A 343 19.73 11.15 -2.14
CA LEU A 343 19.35 10.61 -3.43
C LEU A 343 20.56 10.46 -4.36
N ASP A 344 21.47 11.43 -4.40
CA ASP A 344 22.73 11.34 -5.15
C ASP A 344 23.58 10.13 -4.71
N VAL A 345 23.61 9.83 -3.41
CA VAL A 345 24.29 8.65 -2.87
C VAL A 345 23.59 7.37 -3.31
N LEU A 346 22.26 7.32 -3.21
CA LEU A 346 21.48 6.15 -3.64
C LEU A 346 21.65 5.88 -5.14
N GLU A 347 21.57 6.91 -5.99
CA GLU A 347 21.79 6.78 -7.44
C GLU A 347 23.19 6.25 -7.78
N SER A 348 24.21 6.53 -6.94
CA SER A 348 25.55 5.97 -7.13
C SER A 348 25.59 4.45 -6.95
N PHE A 349 24.83 3.89 -5.99
CA PHE A 349 24.67 2.44 -5.84
C PHE A 349 23.96 1.83 -7.05
N GLY A 350 22.95 2.52 -7.59
CA GLY A 350 22.27 2.12 -8.82
C GLY A 350 23.22 2.06 -10.02
N ALA A 351 24.08 3.08 -10.20
CA ALA A 351 25.07 3.13 -11.28
C ALA A 351 26.13 2.03 -11.15
N ASP A 352 26.67 1.82 -9.94
CA ASP A 352 27.64 0.77 -9.67
C ASP A 352 27.05 -0.63 -9.91
N GLY A 353 25.78 -0.84 -9.52
CA GLY A 353 25.07 -2.10 -9.75
C GLY A 353 24.79 -2.40 -11.23
N GLN A 354 24.52 -1.38 -12.05
CA GLN A 354 24.43 -1.53 -13.51
C GLN A 354 25.77 -1.95 -14.12
N GLU A 355 26.89 -1.34 -13.68
CA GLU A 355 28.21 -1.73 -14.15
C GLU A 355 28.62 -3.16 -13.75
N GLU A 356 28.12 -3.67 -12.62
CA GLU A 356 28.37 -5.03 -12.14
C GLU A 356 27.49 -6.08 -12.83
N SER A 357 26.21 -5.77 -13.05
CA SER A 357 25.28 -6.65 -13.75
C SER A 357 25.64 -6.84 -15.24
N GLU A 358 26.27 -5.86 -15.88
CA GLU A 358 26.86 -6.05 -17.22
C GLU A 358 28.03 -7.06 -17.24
N LYS A 359 28.62 -7.37 -16.08
CA LYS A 359 29.81 -8.24 -15.94
C LYS A 359 29.49 -9.63 -15.37
N THR A 360 28.29 -9.85 -14.84
CA THR A 360 27.93 -11.07 -14.09
C THR A 360 26.45 -11.44 -14.29
N ASP A 361 26.15 -12.74 -14.45
CA ASP A 361 24.77 -13.23 -14.54
C ASP A 361 24.13 -13.24 -13.12
N GLY A 362 23.54 -12.12 -12.71
CA GLY A 362 22.83 -11.95 -11.42
C GLY A 362 22.55 -10.48 -11.08
N GLU A 363 21.56 -10.24 -10.24
CA GLU A 363 21.26 -8.89 -9.74
C GLU A 363 22.37 -8.44 -8.78
N SER A 364 22.94 -7.25 -9.02
CA SER A 364 24.03 -6.74 -8.18
C SER A 364 23.49 -6.39 -6.79
N PRO A 365 24.21 -6.70 -5.70
CA PRO A 365 23.86 -6.23 -4.36
C PRO A 365 23.65 -4.72 -4.28
N SER A 366 24.40 -3.94 -5.07
CA SER A 366 24.26 -2.48 -5.14
C SER A 366 22.93 -2.05 -5.79
N THR A 367 22.42 -2.82 -6.75
CA THR A 367 21.10 -2.62 -7.34
C THR A 367 19.99 -2.88 -6.31
N VAL A 368 20.08 -3.98 -5.56
CA VAL A 368 19.11 -4.31 -4.50
C VAL A 368 19.07 -3.21 -3.44
N ILE A 369 20.24 -2.80 -2.93
CA ILE A 369 20.35 -1.70 -1.96
C ILE A 369 19.69 -0.41 -2.49
N PHE A 370 19.92 -0.08 -3.76
CA PHE A 370 19.31 1.10 -4.38
C PHE A 370 17.80 1.03 -4.44
N LEU A 371 17.24 -0.08 -4.95
CA LEU A 371 15.79 -0.26 -5.10
C LEU A 371 15.07 -0.18 -3.74
N ASP A 372 15.56 -0.96 -2.78
CA ASP A 372 15.00 -1.04 -1.43
C ASP A 372 15.07 0.33 -0.74
N SER A 373 16.21 1.01 -0.83
CA SER A 373 16.40 2.32 -0.17
C SER A 373 15.56 3.42 -0.81
N ILE A 374 15.27 3.35 -2.11
CA ILE A 374 14.38 4.32 -2.77
C ILE A 374 12.93 4.16 -2.31
N GLU A 375 12.46 2.91 -2.14
CA GLU A 375 11.14 2.65 -1.55
C GLU A 375 11.07 3.15 -0.10
N ALA A 376 12.11 2.86 0.70
CA ALA A 376 12.25 3.37 2.06
C ALA A 376 12.19 4.91 2.12
N LEU A 377 12.83 5.56 1.16
CA LEU A 377 12.92 7.02 1.08
C LEU A 377 11.58 7.66 0.71
N ASP A 378 10.81 7.06 -0.21
CA ASP A 378 9.44 7.54 -0.49
C ASP A 378 8.55 7.41 0.76
N ASN A 379 8.64 6.29 1.49
CA ASN A 379 7.94 6.12 2.76
C ASN A 379 8.34 7.16 3.81
N TYR A 380 9.63 7.45 3.91
CA TYR A 380 10.13 8.51 4.79
C TYR A 380 9.54 9.88 4.41
N LEU A 381 9.45 10.20 3.13
CA LEU A 381 8.88 11.47 2.66
C LEU A 381 7.37 11.57 2.92
N ARG A 382 6.62 10.47 2.79
CA ARG A 382 5.21 10.39 3.19
C ARG A 382 5.06 10.66 4.69
N PHE A 383 5.88 10.03 5.52
CA PHE A 383 5.96 10.32 6.96
C PHE A 383 6.22 11.81 7.24
N ARG A 384 7.13 12.45 6.50
CA ARG A 384 7.39 13.90 6.67
C ARG A 384 6.20 14.75 6.24
N ILE A 385 5.53 14.41 5.15
CA ILE A 385 4.32 15.12 4.71
C ILE A 385 3.19 14.98 5.75
N ASP A 386 3.02 13.81 6.34
CA ASP A 386 1.96 13.54 7.32
C ASP A 386 2.19 14.20 8.68
N THR A 387 3.45 14.37 9.08
CA THR A 387 3.81 14.73 10.46
C THR A 387 4.46 16.10 10.64
N ASP A 388 4.96 16.72 9.56
CA ASP A 388 5.60 18.04 9.61
C ASP A 388 4.57 19.17 9.73
N GLU A 389 4.94 20.27 10.40
CA GLU A 389 4.07 21.45 10.53
C GLU A 389 3.85 22.18 9.19
N THR A 390 4.74 21.97 8.23
CA THR A 390 4.73 22.56 6.88
C THR A 390 4.93 21.49 5.82
N PRO A 391 3.92 20.65 5.54
CA PRO A 391 4.03 19.52 4.61
C PRO A 391 4.49 19.90 3.21
N GLU A 392 4.12 21.09 2.72
CA GLU A 392 4.38 21.52 1.34
C GLU A 392 5.87 21.66 1.02
N ARG A 393 6.73 21.82 2.04
CA ARG A 393 8.19 21.91 1.85
C ARG A 393 8.81 20.59 1.38
N TRP A 394 8.14 19.47 1.64
CA TRP A 394 8.59 18.12 1.30
C TRP A 394 8.14 17.65 -0.09
N SER A 395 7.13 18.30 -0.68
CA SER A 395 6.55 17.89 -1.96
C SER A 395 7.56 17.88 -3.11
N ALA A 396 8.49 18.85 -3.13
CA ALA A 396 9.53 18.92 -4.16
C ALA A 396 10.55 17.78 -4.05
N ALA A 397 10.94 17.41 -2.82
CA ALA A 397 11.84 16.28 -2.56
C ALA A 397 11.17 14.95 -2.92
N ARG A 398 9.90 14.76 -2.53
CA ARG A 398 9.13 13.57 -2.88
C ARG A 398 8.97 13.38 -4.37
N ALA A 399 8.65 14.44 -5.11
CA ALA A 399 8.54 14.37 -6.57
C ALA A 399 9.85 13.92 -7.25
N ARG A 400 11.03 14.22 -6.67
CA ARG A 400 12.32 13.76 -7.21
C ARG A 400 12.55 12.27 -6.94
N VAL A 401 12.25 11.81 -5.73
CA VAL A 401 12.37 10.40 -5.34
C VAL A 401 11.40 9.53 -6.14
N GLU A 402 10.18 10.01 -6.37
CA GLU A 402 9.20 9.35 -7.24
C GLU A 402 9.74 9.20 -8.68
N VAL A 403 10.35 10.25 -9.24
CA VAL A 403 11.00 10.17 -10.55
C VAL A 403 12.17 9.18 -10.56
N ALA A 404 12.96 9.12 -9.48
CA ALA A 404 14.05 8.15 -9.37
C ALA A 404 13.53 6.71 -9.29
N SER A 405 12.49 6.46 -8.50
CA SER A 405 11.81 5.16 -8.39
C SER A 405 11.21 4.71 -9.73
N MET A 406 10.54 5.60 -10.45
CA MET A 406 9.99 5.26 -11.77
C MET A 406 11.05 4.90 -12.81
N ARG A 407 12.31 5.35 -12.66
CA ARG A 407 13.39 4.99 -13.60
C ARG A 407 13.86 3.54 -13.44
N THR A 408 13.61 2.93 -12.28
CA THR A 408 14.08 1.57 -11.98
C THR A 408 13.06 0.50 -12.30
N ASP A 409 11.77 0.79 -12.12
CA ASP A 409 10.70 -0.12 -12.55
C ASP A 409 10.69 -0.21 -14.11
N PRO A 410 10.77 -1.42 -14.70
CA PRO A 410 10.81 -1.59 -16.14
C PRO A 410 9.69 -0.88 -16.92
N LEU A 411 8.48 -0.82 -16.36
CA LEU A 411 7.32 -0.26 -17.07
C LEU A 411 7.30 1.28 -17.08
N PRO A 412 7.32 2.00 -15.93
CA PRO A 412 7.48 3.45 -15.93
C PRO A 412 8.78 3.88 -16.63
N SER A 413 9.88 3.14 -16.48
CA SER A 413 11.15 3.46 -17.16
C SER A 413 11.02 3.41 -18.69
N ALA A 414 10.38 2.37 -19.23
CA ALA A 414 10.12 2.27 -20.67
C ALA A 414 9.20 3.39 -21.19
N LEU A 415 8.19 3.78 -20.40
CA LEU A 415 7.32 4.92 -20.73
C LEU A 415 8.08 6.25 -20.68
N MET A 416 8.94 6.48 -19.68
CA MET A 416 9.80 7.67 -19.60
C MET A 416 10.75 7.75 -20.78
N ALA A 417 11.45 6.65 -21.10
CA ALA A 417 12.31 6.57 -22.28
C ALA A 417 11.54 6.88 -23.57
N THR A 418 10.27 6.47 -23.65
CA THR A 418 9.39 6.81 -24.78
C THR A 418 9.04 8.30 -24.81
N VAL A 419 8.75 8.92 -23.66
CA VAL A 419 8.53 10.37 -23.56
C VAL A 419 9.76 11.15 -24.03
N GLU A 420 10.95 10.76 -23.57
CA GLU A 420 12.21 11.40 -23.93
C GLU A 420 12.58 11.18 -25.40
N ALA A 421 12.47 9.95 -25.90
CA ALA A 421 12.78 9.62 -27.29
C ALA A 421 11.85 10.30 -28.31
N ASN A 422 10.65 10.72 -27.87
CA ASN A 422 9.68 11.45 -28.69
C ASN A 422 9.54 12.91 -28.24
N ALA A 423 10.56 13.47 -27.59
CA ALA A 423 10.63 14.90 -27.29
C ALA A 423 10.65 15.72 -28.60
N LEU A 424 9.69 16.63 -28.71
CA LEU A 424 9.62 17.59 -29.82
C LEU A 424 10.59 18.74 -29.58
N ASN A 425 11.22 19.23 -30.64
CA ASN A 425 12.06 20.42 -30.55
C ASN A 425 11.22 21.72 -30.50
N GLU A 426 11.85 22.86 -30.20
CA GLU A 426 11.16 24.16 -30.08
C GLU A 426 10.41 24.56 -31.36
N GLU A 427 10.95 24.22 -32.54
CA GLU A 427 10.31 24.55 -33.82
C GLU A 427 9.04 23.71 -34.06
N GLU A 428 9.08 22.43 -33.70
CA GLU A 428 7.93 21.52 -33.75
C GLU A 428 6.85 21.92 -32.73
N LEU A 429 7.27 22.29 -31.52
CA LEU A 429 6.37 22.75 -30.46
C LEU A 429 5.66 24.06 -30.80
N ALA A 430 6.33 24.96 -31.53
CA ALA A 430 5.74 26.23 -31.97
C ALA A 430 4.74 26.06 -33.12
N GLN A 431 4.76 24.94 -33.84
CA GLN A 431 3.85 24.70 -34.95
C GLN A 431 2.44 24.33 -34.44
N PRO A 432 1.37 24.82 -35.10
CA PRO A 432 0.02 24.39 -34.78
C PRO A 432 -0.18 22.90 -35.08
N LEU A 433 -0.93 22.19 -34.24
CA LEU A 433 -1.30 20.80 -34.55
C LEU A 433 -2.28 20.78 -35.73
N PRO A 434 -1.92 20.18 -36.88
CA PRO A 434 -2.79 20.20 -38.05
C PRO A 434 -4.03 19.32 -37.82
N HIS A 435 -5.21 19.90 -38.01
CA HIS A 435 -6.50 19.19 -38.10
C HIS A 435 -6.85 18.29 -36.89
N ASN A 436 -6.47 18.67 -35.67
CA ASN A 436 -6.88 17.95 -34.46
C ASN A 436 -8.32 18.31 -34.04
N ARG A 437 -9.16 17.28 -33.87
CA ARG A 437 -10.59 17.41 -33.57
C ARG A 437 -10.87 17.99 -32.18
N LEU A 438 -10.03 17.67 -31.18
CA LEU A 438 -10.16 18.23 -29.84
C LEU A 438 -9.79 19.71 -29.83
N VAL A 439 -8.72 20.11 -30.52
CA VAL A 439 -8.33 21.52 -30.64
C VAL A 439 -9.42 22.36 -31.30
N ALA A 440 -9.96 21.88 -32.43
CA ALA A 440 -11.10 22.52 -33.09
C ALA A 440 -12.35 22.56 -32.19
N GLY A 441 -12.59 21.50 -31.42
CA GLY A 441 -13.69 21.40 -30.48
C GLY A 441 -13.61 22.41 -29.34
N VAL A 442 -12.42 22.60 -28.74
CA VAL A 442 -12.20 23.62 -27.70
C VAL A 442 -12.49 25.02 -28.23
N ALA A 443 -11.97 25.36 -29.42
CA ALA A 443 -12.28 26.64 -30.07
C ALA A 443 -13.79 26.81 -30.31
N GLY A 444 -14.46 25.74 -30.76
CA GLY A 444 -15.90 25.69 -30.96
C GLY A 444 -16.72 25.82 -29.67
N ILE A 445 -16.24 25.29 -28.55
CA ILE A 445 -16.85 25.47 -27.22
C ILE A 445 -16.68 26.92 -26.75
N LEU A 446 -15.52 27.52 -26.94
CA LEU A 446 -15.31 28.94 -26.59
C LEU A 446 -16.22 29.87 -27.40
N GLU A 447 -16.40 29.59 -28.69
CA GLU A 447 -17.38 30.28 -29.55
C GLU A 447 -18.80 30.12 -28.99
N TRP A 448 -19.17 28.89 -28.62
CA TRP A 448 -20.47 28.57 -28.02
C TRP A 448 -20.68 29.32 -26.70
N ILE A 449 -19.69 29.37 -25.81
CA ILE A 449 -19.75 30.10 -24.53
C ILE A 449 -19.95 31.61 -24.77
N GLY A 450 -19.24 32.19 -25.74
CA GLY A 450 -19.24 33.63 -25.96
C GLY A 450 -18.63 34.39 -24.77
N GLU A 451 -19.24 35.49 -24.34
CA GLU A 451 -18.79 36.22 -23.13
C GLU A 451 -19.11 35.46 -21.83
N SER A 452 -20.27 34.82 -21.77
CA SER A 452 -20.67 33.91 -20.69
C SER A 452 -21.92 33.13 -21.10
N ARG A 453 -22.03 31.87 -20.64
CA ARG A 453 -23.20 31.03 -20.91
C ARG A 453 -23.73 30.37 -19.64
N GLN A 454 -25.04 30.12 -19.62
CA GLN A 454 -25.70 29.46 -18.50
C GLN A 454 -25.47 27.94 -18.52
N VAL A 455 -25.05 27.39 -17.38
CA VAL A 455 -24.83 25.96 -17.15
C VAL A 455 -25.80 25.44 -16.07
N THR A 456 -25.72 24.16 -15.71
CA THR A 456 -26.48 23.60 -14.59
C THR A 456 -26.00 24.18 -13.25
N GLY A 457 -26.70 23.84 -12.15
CA GLY A 457 -26.28 24.20 -10.79
C GLY A 457 -24.95 23.57 -10.36
N THR A 458 -24.54 22.49 -11.01
CA THR A 458 -23.25 21.80 -10.80
C THR A 458 -22.19 22.26 -11.81
N GLY A 459 -22.46 23.29 -12.62
CA GLY A 459 -21.50 23.82 -13.59
C GLY A 459 -21.40 23.06 -14.92
N ARG A 460 -22.24 22.05 -15.15
CA ARG A 460 -22.21 21.21 -16.37
C ARG A 460 -23.05 21.78 -17.52
N VAL A 461 -22.77 21.35 -18.75
CA VAL A 461 -23.58 21.69 -19.92
C VAL A 461 -25.04 21.27 -19.67
N LYS A 462 -25.98 22.16 -19.97
CA LYS A 462 -27.40 21.86 -19.79
C LYS A 462 -27.84 20.80 -20.79
N ARG A 463 -28.76 19.93 -20.36
CA ARG A 463 -29.30 18.87 -21.22
C ARG A 463 -29.79 19.37 -22.59
N ALA A 464 -30.45 20.53 -22.64
CA ALA A 464 -30.94 21.10 -23.90
C ALA A 464 -29.83 21.47 -24.88
N ASP A 465 -28.61 21.70 -24.39
CA ASP A 465 -27.48 22.19 -25.16
C ASP A 465 -26.45 21.09 -25.47
N ILE A 466 -26.66 19.85 -24.98
CA ILE A 466 -25.74 18.72 -25.18
C ILE A 466 -25.43 18.51 -26.66
N ALA A 467 -26.45 18.56 -27.53
CA ALA A 467 -26.25 18.32 -28.96
C ALA A 467 -25.37 19.39 -29.62
N GLU A 468 -25.54 20.66 -29.24
CA GLU A 468 -24.72 21.75 -29.78
C GLU A 468 -23.28 21.67 -29.25
N ALA A 469 -23.11 21.43 -27.96
CA ALA A 469 -21.79 21.37 -27.32
C ALA A 469 -20.99 20.13 -27.76
N ALA A 470 -21.58 18.93 -27.68
CA ALA A 470 -20.94 17.69 -28.12
C ALA A 470 -20.61 17.72 -29.62
N GLY A 471 -21.47 18.36 -30.42
CA GLY A 471 -21.24 18.56 -31.85
C GLY A 471 -19.98 19.38 -32.17
N LYS A 472 -19.48 20.21 -31.24
CA LYS A 472 -18.18 20.91 -31.42
C LYS A 472 -17.00 19.94 -31.47
N PHE A 473 -17.10 18.84 -30.73
CA PHE A 473 -16.17 17.71 -30.82
C PHE A 473 -16.59 16.68 -31.88
N GLY A 474 -17.53 17.01 -32.77
CA GLY A 474 -18.09 16.11 -33.79
C GLY A 474 -18.89 14.92 -33.23
N ILE A 475 -19.20 14.91 -31.93
CA ILE A 475 -19.90 13.80 -31.28
C ILE A 475 -21.40 13.95 -31.52
N ASN A 476 -22.02 12.88 -32.03
CA ASN A 476 -23.45 12.85 -32.28
C ASN A 476 -24.22 12.46 -31.00
N ALA A 477 -24.40 13.42 -30.09
CA ALA A 477 -25.12 13.22 -28.85
C ALA A 477 -26.38 14.10 -28.74
N VAL A 478 -27.42 13.62 -28.05
CA VAL A 478 -28.68 14.35 -27.85
C VAL A 478 -29.14 14.24 -26.41
N GLY A 479 -29.43 15.38 -25.79
CA GLY A 479 -29.95 15.43 -24.43
C GLY A 479 -31.44 15.06 -24.33
N VAL A 480 -31.81 14.07 -23.52
CA VAL A 480 -33.20 13.56 -23.44
C VAL A 480 -33.74 13.40 -22.03
N ALA A 481 -35.03 13.69 -21.86
CA ALA A 481 -35.78 13.42 -20.63
C ALA A 481 -36.42 12.03 -20.75
N SER A 482 -35.71 10.97 -20.33
CA SER A 482 -36.15 9.56 -20.21
C SER A 482 -37.37 9.17 -21.07
N ASN A 483 -37.14 8.52 -22.23
CA ASN A 483 -38.11 7.90 -23.19
C ASN A 483 -37.81 8.25 -24.67
N ALA A 484 -36.54 8.46 -25.03
CA ALA A 484 -36.18 8.66 -26.43
C ALA A 484 -36.23 7.35 -27.22
N ARG A 485 -36.65 7.43 -28.48
CA ARG A 485 -36.50 6.32 -29.42
C ARG A 485 -35.03 6.29 -29.83
N TYR A 486 -34.33 5.20 -29.52
CA TYR A 486 -32.92 5.05 -29.84
C TYR A 486 -32.74 4.85 -31.35
N GLU A 487 -32.06 5.78 -31.99
CA GLU A 487 -31.51 5.65 -33.33
C GLU A 487 -30.05 5.18 -33.25
N GLU A 488 -29.64 4.34 -34.20
CA GLU A 488 -28.28 3.81 -34.29
C GLU A 488 -27.29 4.93 -34.61
N GLY A 489 -26.17 4.99 -33.88
CA GLY A 489 -25.14 6.03 -34.04
C GLY A 489 -25.46 7.39 -33.39
N VAL A 490 -26.51 7.48 -32.55
CA VAL A 490 -26.81 8.66 -31.73
C VAL A 490 -26.65 8.31 -30.26
N ASN A 491 -25.80 9.05 -29.55
CA ASN A 491 -25.67 8.92 -28.09
C ASN A 491 -26.78 9.73 -27.39
N TYR A 492 -27.72 9.04 -26.75
CA TYR A 492 -28.81 9.69 -26.01
C TYR A 492 -28.45 9.83 -24.53
N ALA A 493 -28.23 11.07 -24.10
CA ALA A 493 -27.70 11.39 -22.79
C ALA A 493 -28.72 12.14 -21.92
N ARG A 494 -28.84 11.78 -20.64
CA ARG A 494 -29.70 12.45 -19.65
C ARG A 494 -28.99 13.62 -18.98
N SER A 495 -27.66 13.57 -18.90
CA SER A 495 -26.78 14.65 -18.46
C SER A 495 -25.57 14.75 -19.40
N ALA A 496 -24.82 15.85 -19.31
CA ALA A 496 -23.58 15.97 -20.07
C ALA A 496 -22.53 14.92 -19.66
N ASP A 497 -22.64 14.42 -18.43
CA ASP A 497 -21.73 13.39 -17.88
C ASP A 497 -21.92 12.01 -18.53
N GLU A 498 -23.04 11.78 -19.23
CA GLU A 498 -23.26 10.55 -20.03
C GLU A 498 -22.67 10.67 -21.46
N VAL A 499 -21.93 11.75 -21.76
CA VAL A 499 -21.20 11.95 -23.03
C VAL A 499 -19.70 12.01 -22.71
N PRO A 500 -18.96 10.88 -22.77
CA PRO A 500 -17.63 10.79 -22.17
C PRO A 500 -16.62 11.82 -22.68
N VAL A 501 -16.54 12.01 -24.01
CA VAL A 501 -15.66 13.03 -24.62
C VAL A 501 -16.00 14.45 -24.12
N LEU A 502 -17.29 14.77 -23.97
CA LEU A 502 -17.70 16.10 -23.51
C LEU A 502 -17.38 16.29 -22.03
N GLU A 503 -17.56 15.24 -21.22
CA GLU A 503 -17.34 15.29 -19.77
C GLU A 503 -15.85 15.42 -19.43
N ALA A 504 -15.00 14.54 -19.98
CA ALA A 504 -13.55 14.60 -19.82
C ALA A 504 -12.99 15.94 -20.32
N MET A 505 -13.41 16.38 -21.51
CA MET A 505 -12.89 17.65 -22.06
C MET A 505 -13.39 18.86 -21.27
N TRP A 506 -14.59 18.80 -20.68
CA TRP A 506 -15.08 19.86 -19.78
C TRP A 506 -14.22 19.97 -18.52
N ALA A 507 -13.84 18.84 -17.92
CA ALA A 507 -12.94 18.81 -16.77
C ALA A 507 -11.55 19.37 -17.12
N VAL A 508 -10.94 18.88 -18.20
CA VAL A 508 -9.61 19.33 -18.61
C VAL A 508 -9.58 20.80 -19.01
N MET A 509 -10.59 21.32 -19.71
CA MET A 509 -10.67 22.76 -20.03
C MET A 509 -10.77 23.63 -18.77
N GLN A 510 -11.42 23.13 -17.71
CA GLN A 510 -11.50 23.83 -16.43
C GLN A 510 -10.15 23.82 -15.72
N SER A 511 -9.49 22.65 -15.62
CA SER A 511 -8.17 22.51 -15.00
C SER A 511 -7.08 23.29 -15.74
N ALA A 512 -7.17 23.37 -17.07
CA ALA A 512 -6.24 24.15 -17.91
C ALA A 512 -6.57 25.66 -17.97
N GLU A 513 -7.50 26.15 -17.14
CA GLU A 513 -7.93 27.55 -17.11
C GLU A 513 -8.37 28.11 -18.48
N ILE A 514 -8.91 27.26 -19.34
CA ILE A 514 -9.52 27.65 -20.61
C ILE A 514 -10.96 28.14 -20.35
N ILE A 515 -11.65 27.52 -19.40
CA ILE A 515 -12.96 27.95 -18.92
C ILE A 515 -12.95 28.10 -17.41
N GLU A 516 -13.80 28.99 -16.89
CA GLU A 516 -14.10 29.08 -15.47
C GLU A 516 -15.61 29.01 -15.21
N ILE A 517 -15.99 28.35 -14.12
CA ILE A 517 -17.38 28.17 -13.69
C ILE A 517 -17.63 29.05 -12.47
N THR A 518 -18.60 29.96 -12.58
CA THR A 518 -19.02 30.85 -11.49
C THR A 518 -20.50 30.65 -11.18
N GLY A 519 -20.78 29.79 -10.20
CA GLY A 519 -22.12 29.37 -9.83
C GLY A 519 -22.82 28.65 -10.99
N THR A 520 -23.76 29.33 -11.67
CA THR A 520 -24.52 28.76 -12.80
C THR A 520 -24.09 29.30 -14.16
N LYS A 521 -22.91 29.90 -14.26
CA LYS A 521 -22.36 30.41 -15.51
C LYS A 521 -20.99 29.84 -15.77
N VAL A 522 -20.71 29.61 -17.04
CA VAL A 522 -19.37 29.34 -17.57
C VAL A 522 -18.93 30.55 -18.40
N ARG A 523 -17.64 30.87 -18.37
CA ARG A 523 -17.04 31.94 -19.18
C ARG A 523 -15.59 31.59 -19.54
N PRO A 524 -15.03 32.19 -20.61
CA PRO A 524 -13.62 32.01 -20.95
C PRO A 524 -12.72 32.47 -19.81
N ALA A 525 -11.67 31.71 -19.51
CA ALA A 525 -10.67 32.00 -18.48
C ALA A 525 -9.33 32.43 -19.09
N GLY A 526 -8.25 32.49 -18.28
CA GLY A 526 -6.97 33.11 -18.63
C GLY A 526 -6.30 32.52 -19.88
N ALA A 527 -6.43 31.21 -20.09
CA ALA A 527 -5.83 30.54 -21.25
C ALA A 527 -6.69 30.63 -22.53
N ALA A 528 -7.95 31.05 -22.43
CA ALA A 528 -8.92 30.93 -23.53
C ALA A 528 -8.53 31.63 -24.83
N ASP A 529 -7.87 32.79 -24.74
CA ASP A 529 -7.54 33.60 -25.91
C ASP A 529 -6.58 32.90 -26.87
N GLN A 530 -5.72 32.02 -26.35
CA GLN A 530 -4.80 31.22 -27.17
C GLN A 530 -5.55 30.19 -28.02
N TRP A 531 -6.75 29.78 -27.61
CA TRP A 531 -7.53 28.70 -28.23
C TRP A 531 -8.59 29.20 -29.22
N ARG A 532 -8.98 30.48 -29.18
CA ARG A 532 -10.10 31.01 -29.97
C ARG A 532 -9.92 30.88 -31.48
N SER A 533 -8.69 30.89 -31.99
CA SER A 533 -8.41 30.77 -33.43
C SER A 533 -8.60 29.34 -33.93
N GLY A 534 -8.54 28.34 -33.06
CA GLY A 534 -8.40 26.93 -33.43
C GLY A 534 -7.01 26.56 -33.98
N GLU A 535 -6.10 27.53 -34.06
CA GLU A 535 -4.69 27.34 -34.45
C GLU A 535 -3.82 27.54 -33.20
N VAL A 536 -3.69 26.47 -32.43
CA VAL A 536 -2.94 26.43 -31.16
C VAL A 536 -1.64 25.68 -31.39
N SER A 537 -0.53 26.21 -30.88
CA SER A 537 0.77 25.55 -30.94
C SER A 537 0.74 24.18 -30.27
N ALA A 538 1.56 23.25 -30.75
CA ALA A 538 1.69 21.93 -30.13
C ALA A 538 2.09 22.02 -28.65
N ASP A 539 2.92 23.00 -28.28
CA ASP A 539 3.30 23.29 -26.88
C ASP A 539 2.09 23.49 -25.96
N THR A 540 1.08 24.22 -26.43
CA THR A 540 -0.14 24.50 -25.65
C THR A 540 -1.17 23.38 -25.80
N ALA A 541 -1.27 22.76 -26.97
CA ALA A 541 -2.30 21.78 -27.26
C ALA A 541 -1.99 20.37 -26.71
N LEU A 542 -0.74 19.91 -26.79
CA LEU A 542 -0.35 18.57 -26.38
C LEU A 542 -0.58 18.28 -24.88
N PRO A 543 -0.28 19.20 -23.93
CA PRO A 543 -0.60 18.97 -22.52
C PRO A 543 -2.10 18.77 -22.26
N VAL A 544 -2.96 19.55 -22.95
CA VAL A 544 -4.43 19.42 -22.85
C VAL A 544 -4.92 18.10 -23.43
N ILE A 545 -4.34 17.65 -24.56
CA ILE A 545 -4.67 16.35 -25.14
C ILE A 545 -4.17 15.20 -24.24
N GLY A 546 -2.97 15.33 -23.66
CA GLY A 546 -2.42 14.36 -22.71
C GLY A 546 -3.30 14.20 -21.48
N ALA A 547 -3.72 15.33 -20.87
CA ALA A 547 -4.67 15.33 -19.76
C ALA A 547 -6.02 14.70 -20.16
N PHE A 548 -6.52 14.98 -21.37
CA PHE A 548 -7.73 14.32 -21.87
C PHE A 548 -7.57 12.80 -21.98
N ILE A 549 -6.46 12.31 -22.53
CA ILE A 549 -6.18 10.87 -22.61
C ILE A 549 -6.12 10.26 -21.21
N TYR A 550 -5.43 10.91 -20.27
CA TYR A 550 -5.34 10.47 -18.88
C TYR A 550 -6.74 10.34 -18.23
N GLU A 551 -7.60 11.36 -18.32
CA GLU A 551 -8.96 11.31 -17.77
C GLU A 551 -9.78 10.15 -18.35
N ARG A 552 -9.66 9.90 -19.66
CA ARG A 552 -10.36 8.78 -20.32
C ARG A 552 -9.87 7.42 -19.85
N LEU A 553 -8.56 7.25 -19.66
CA LEU A 553 -7.99 6.01 -19.14
C LEU A 553 -8.34 5.82 -17.66
N LEU A 554 -8.39 6.91 -16.89
CA LEU A 554 -8.81 6.90 -15.50
C LEU A 554 -10.27 6.46 -15.36
N ASP A 555 -11.16 6.87 -16.26
CA ASP A 555 -12.53 6.35 -16.31
C ASP A 555 -12.58 4.83 -16.50
N VAL A 556 -11.72 4.28 -17.38
CA VAL A 556 -11.63 2.83 -17.59
C VAL A 556 -11.25 2.12 -16.29
N VAL A 557 -10.25 2.64 -15.56
CA VAL A 557 -9.87 2.12 -14.24
C VAL A 557 -11.06 2.16 -13.28
N ASN A 558 -11.74 3.30 -13.17
CA ASN A 558 -12.86 3.50 -12.25
C ASN A 558 -14.11 2.64 -12.56
N LEU A 559 -14.27 2.21 -13.81
CA LEU A 559 -15.38 1.35 -14.26
C LEU A 559 -15.15 -0.15 -13.99
N VAL A 560 -13.92 -0.53 -13.62
CA VAL A 560 -13.58 -1.88 -13.18
C VAL A 560 -13.78 -1.96 -11.66
N PRO A 561 -14.72 -2.79 -11.17
CA PRO A 561 -14.96 -2.89 -9.74
C PRO A 561 -13.76 -3.53 -9.02
N GLY A 562 -13.40 -3.01 -7.85
CA GLY A 562 -12.32 -3.50 -6.99
C GLY A 562 -11.80 -2.40 -6.07
N GLU A 563 -11.07 -2.76 -5.02
CA GLU A 563 -10.40 -1.79 -4.13
C GLU A 563 -8.99 -1.41 -4.63
N ASP A 564 -8.44 -2.20 -5.55
CA ASP A 564 -7.10 -1.99 -6.10
C ASP A 564 -7.13 -1.16 -7.40
N PHE A 565 -6.59 0.04 -7.32
CA PHE A 565 -6.36 0.98 -8.42
C PHE A 565 -5.14 0.59 -9.27
N ALA A 566 -4.11 0.03 -8.64
CA ALA A 566 -2.80 -0.15 -9.23
C ALA A 566 -2.83 -1.21 -10.34
N ALA A 567 -3.44 -2.37 -10.12
CA ALA A 567 -3.41 -3.43 -11.12
C ALA A 567 -4.12 -3.06 -12.45
N PRO A 568 -5.29 -2.41 -12.47
CA PRO A 568 -5.86 -1.87 -13.70
C PRO A 568 -4.99 -0.80 -14.37
N ALA A 569 -4.40 0.12 -13.58
CA ALA A 569 -3.51 1.16 -14.10
C ALA A 569 -2.26 0.58 -14.77
N ILE A 570 -1.59 -0.38 -14.11
CA ILE A 570 -0.44 -1.12 -14.64
C ILE A 570 -0.82 -1.85 -15.93
N THR A 571 -1.96 -2.53 -15.95
CA THR A 571 -2.42 -3.25 -17.15
C THR A 571 -2.64 -2.32 -18.34
N ILE A 572 -3.26 -1.15 -18.10
CA ILE A 572 -3.46 -0.13 -19.14
C ILE A 572 -2.11 0.42 -19.62
N ALA A 573 -1.23 0.83 -18.70
CA ALA A 573 0.09 1.37 -19.02
C ALA A 573 0.95 0.37 -19.82
N GLN A 574 0.93 -0.91 -19.42
CA GLN A 574 1.54 -2.02 -20.14
C GLN A 574 0.98 -2.14 -21.56
N ARG A 575 -0.34 -2.02 -21.72
CA ARG A 575 -0.96 -2.07 -23.05
C ARG A 575 -0.55 -0.88 -23.93
N LEU A 576 -0.42 0.31 -23.36
CA LEU A 576 0.03 1.50 -24.10
C LEU A 576 1.48 1.35 -24.58
N ILE A 577 2.39 0.87 -23.74
CA ILE A 577 3.79 0.69 -24.14
C ILE A 577 3.94 -0.40 -25.22
N GLU A 578 3.14 -1.48 -25.15
CA GLU A 578 3.07 -2.49 -26.22
C GLU A 578 2.61 -1.90 -27.56
N ILE A 579 1.70 -0.92 -27.54
CA ILE A 579 1.21 -0.24 -28.74
C ILE A 579 2.27 0.73 -29.29
N ILE A 580 3.01 1.42 -28.44
CA ILE A 580 3.99 2.43 -28.85
C ILE A 580 5.31 1.79 -29.31
N THR A 581 5.78 0.78 -28.57
CA THR A 581 7.06 0.10 -28.77
C THR A 581 6.91 -1.43 -28.66
N PRO A 582 6.26 -2.10 -29.63
CA PRO A 582 5.95 -3.54 -29.54
C PRO A 582 7.20 -4.44 -29.44
N ASP A 583 8.33 -4.01 -30.02
CA ASP A 583 9.57 -4.79 -30.05
C ASP A 583 10.43 -4.64 -28.79
N SER A 584 10.11 -3.67 -27.92
CA SER A 584 10.91 -3.34 -26.73
C SER A 584 10.05 -3.08 -25.49
N ALA A 585 8.79 -3.54 -25.51
CA ALA A 585 7.93 -3.47 -24.34
C ALA A 585 8.48 -4.41 -23.24
N PRO A 586 8.46 -3.99 -21.97
CA PRO A 586 8.87 -4.85 -20.87
C PRO A 586 7.91 -6.05 -20.76
N GLU A 587 8.39 -7.12 -20.10
CA GLU A 587 7.54 -8.28 -19.81
C GLU A 587 6.35 -7.86 -18.96
N ARG A 588 5.20 -8.49 -19.20
CA ARG A 588 3.99 -8.17 -18.43
C ARG A 588 4.19 -8.60 -16.98
N PRO A 589 3.96 -7.71 -16.00
CA PRO A 589 4.02 -8.10 -14.60
C PRO A 589 2.92 -9.12 -14.29
N GLU A 590 3.22 -10.05 -13.38
CA GLU A 590 2.20 -10.93 -12.79
C GLU A 590 1.35 -10.12 -11.82
N LEU A 591 0.08 -9.92 -12.16
CA LEU A 591 -0.87 -9.16 -11.35
C LEU A 591 -1.97 -10.09 -10.85
N ASP A 592 -2.35 -9.94 -9.58
CA ASP A 592 -3.48 -10.67 -8.98
C ASP A 592 -4.83 -10.02 -9.38
N ILE A 593 -5.17 -10.15 -10.66
CA ILE A 593 -6.47 -9.76 -11.21
C ILE A 593 -7.22 -11.03 -11.60
N ASP A 594 -8.38 -11.26 -11.01
CA ASP A 594 -9.23 -12.38 -11.42
C ASP A 594 -9.67 -12.28 -12.89
N GLU A 595 -9.94 -13.42 -13.50
CA GLU A 595 -10.19 -13.54 -14.94
C GLU A 595 -11.38 -12.69 -15.42
N GLU A 596 -12.43 -12.54 -14.60
CA GLU A 596 -13.61 -11.73 -14.95
C GLU A 596 -13.28 -10.24 -14.97
N ARG A 597 -12.51 -9.75 -13.98
CA ARG A 597 -12.02 -8.37 -13.95
C ARG A 597 -11.07 -8.07 -15.11
N ALA A 598 -10.15 -8.99 -15.41
CA ALA A 598 -9.22 -8.85 -16.52
C ALA A 598 -9.93 -8.78 -17.88
N GLU A 599 -10.93 -9.64 -18.13
CA GLU A 599 -11.73 -9.63 -19.36
C GLU A 599 -12.53 -8.33 -19.50
N ARG A 600 -13.14 -7.85 -18.40
CA ARG A 600 -13.87 -6.59 -18.38
C ARG A 600 -12.95 -5.40 -18.68
N LEU A 601 -11.79 -5.33 -18.03
CA LEU A 601 -10.79 -4.29 -18.26
C LEU A 601 -10.32 -4.29 -19.71
N SER A 602 -10.00 -5.47 -20.26
CA SER A 602 -9.58 -5.60 -21.66
C SER A 602 -10.66 -5.12 -22.63
N THR A 603 -11.93 -5.38 -22.34
CA THR A 603 -13.05 -4.95 -23.18
C THR A 603 -13.21 -3.43 -23.14
N LEU A 604 -13.25 -2.85 -21.94
CA LEU A 604 -13.38 -1.40 -21.75
C LEU A 604 -12.21 -0.64 -22.38
N LEU A 605 -10.98 -1.14 -22.21
CA LEU A 605 -9.80 -0.53 -22.80
C LEU A 605 -9.81 -0.63 -24.34
N ALA A 606 -10.27 -1.74 -24.90
CA ALA A 606 -10.39 -1.87 -26.36
C ALA A 606 -11.38 -0.85 -26.94
N ASP A 607 -12.53 -0.68 -26.29
CA ASP A 607 -13.53 0.33 -26.66
C ASP A 607 -12.93 1.75 -26.54
N GLU A 608 -12.20 2.04 -25.47
CA GLU A 608 -11.55 3.34 -25.27
C GLU A 608 -10.49 3.64 -26.34
N LEU A 609 -9.62 2.68 -26.64
CA LEU A 609 -8.59 2.85 -27.69
C LEU A 609 -9.23 3.08 -29.06
N GLN A 610 -10.38 2.45 -29.33
CA GLN A 610 -11.16 2.69 -30.54
C GLN A 610 -11.74 4.10 -30.57
N GLU A 611 -12.30 4.60 -29.47
CA GLU A 611 -12.77 6.01 -29.38
C GLU A 611 -11.64 7.01 -29.58
N LEU A 612 -10.46 6.78 -28.98
CA LEU A 612 -9.28 7.61 -29.18
C LEU A 612 -8.81 7.59 -30.64
N ALA A 613 -8.95 6.46 -31.34
CA ALA A 613 -8.69 6.37 -32.78
C ALA A 613 -9.70 7.17 -33.62
N GLU A 614 -10.99 7.15 -33.26
CA GLU A 614 -12.03 7.96 -33.93
C GLU A 614 -11.87 9.48 -33.73
N LEU A 615 -11.23 9.87 -32.63
CA LEU A 615 -10.80 11.24 -32.36
C LEU A 615 -9.52 11.63 -33.12
N GLY A 616 -8.85 10.67 -33.76
CA GLY A 616 -7.61 10.86 -34.52
C GLY A 616 -6.36 10.96 -33.65
N LEU A 617 -6.42 10.50 -32.39
CA LEU A 617 -5.27 10.43 -31.49
C LEU A 617 -4.48 9.14 -31.68
N LEU A 618 -5.16 8.07 -32.11
CA LEU A 618 -4.60 6.78 -32.47
C LEU A 618 -5.01 6.41 -33.90
N LYS A 619 -4.39 5.37 -34.45
CA LYS A 619 -4.75 4.74 -35.73
C LYS A 619 -5.15 3.29 -35.49
N ALA A 620 -6.36 2.94 -35.88
CA ALA A 620 -6.83 1.57 -35.93
C ALA A 620 -6.75 1.02 -37.37
N ASP A 621 -6.08 -0.12 -37.56
CA ASP A 621 -6.09 -0.92 -38.78
C ASP A 621 -6.52 -2.35 -38.44
N GLY A 622 -7.81 -2.62 -38.60
CA GLY A 622 -8.43 -3.85 -38.08
C GLY A 622 -8.30 -3.92 -36.56
N ASP A 623 -7.70 -5.02 -36.07
CA ASP A 623 -7.48 -5.25 -34.64
C ASP A 623 -6.16 -4.60 -34.13
N THR A 624 -5.40 -3.93 -35.00
CA THR A 624 -4.12 -3.32 -34.65
C THR A 624 -4.30 -1.83 -34.39
N VAL A 625 -3.90 -1.38 -33.21
CA VAL A 625 -3.86 0.04 -32.83
C VAL A 625 -2.41 0.51 -32.88
N THR A 626 -2.17 1.73 -33.38
CA THR A 626 -0.85 2.37 -33.42
C THR A 626 -0.96 3.85 -33.05
N VAL A 627 0.12 4.43 -32.50
CA VAL A 627 0.17 5.86 -32.15
C VAL A 627 0.95 6.65 -33.20
N GLU A 628 0.38 7.75 -33.69
CA GLU A 628 1.12 8.68 -34.55
C GLU A 628 2.32 9.29 -33.80
N PRO A 629 3.45 9.56 -34.47
CA PRO A 629 4.67 10.06 -33.81
C PRO A 629 4.45 11.27 -32.90
N VAL A 630 3.62 12.23 -33.34
CA VAL A 630 3.33 13.46 -32.59
C VAL A 630 2.60 13.21 -31.26
N TYR A 631 1.87 12.09 -31.14
CA TYR A 631 1.12 11.75 -29.93
C TYR A 631 1.82 10.72 -29.03
N ARG A 632 2.89 10.05 -29.50
CA ARG A 632 3.61 9.02 -28.70
C ARG A 632 4.04 9.54 -27.35
N ARG A 633 4.60 10.76 -27.31
CA ARG A 633 5.01 11.41 -26.07
C ARG A 633 3.86 11.58 -25.09
N ILE A 634 2.71 12.09 -25.54
CA ILE A 634 1.58 12.35 -24.65
C ILE A 634 0.81 11.09 -24.26
N VAL A 635 0.78 10.06 -25.11
CA VAL A 635 0.18 8.76 -24.76
C VAL A 635 1.05 8.06 -23.72
N ALA A 636 2.38 8.06 -23.89
CA ALA A 636 3.30 7.54 -22.88
C ALA A 636 3.22 8.34 -21.57
N GLY A 637 3.15 9.67 -21.66
CA GLY A 637 2.97 10.57 -20.52
C GLY A 637 1.66 10.32 -19.77
N ALA A 638 0.55 10.07 -20.47
CA ALA A 638 -0.72 9.70 -19.84
C ALA A 638 -0.63 8.35 -19.11
N GLY A 639 0.12 7.38 -19.67
CA GLY A 639 0.44 6.12 -18.99
C GLY A 639 1.24 6.35 -17.71
N LEU A 640 2.26 7.21 -17.72
CA LEU A 640 3.01 7.58 -16.52
C LEU A 640 2.14 8.26 -15.46
N MET A 641 1.29 9.21 -15.87
CA MET A 641 0.36 9.86 -14.95
C MET A 641 -0.63 8.86 -14.33
N LEU A 642 -1.04 7.85 -15.09
CA LEU A 642 -1.91 6.78 -14.58
C LEU A 642 -1.20 5.93 -13.52
N LEU A 643 0.09 5.65 -13.69
CA LEU A 643 0.91 4.90 -12.71
C LEU A 643 1.21 5.72 -11.46
N ALA A 644 1.40 7.03 -11.57
CA ALA A 644 1.56 7.94 -10.43
C ALA A 644 0.30 8.04 -9.56
N GLY A 645 -0.86 7.70 -10.12
CA GLY A 645 -2.16 7.81 -9.46
C GLY A 645 -2.71 9.24 -9.42
N PRO A 646 -3.95 9.43 -8.93
CA PRO A 646 -4.52 10.75 -8.75
C PRO A 646 -3.73 11.51 -7.67
N ALA A 647 -3.27 12.72 -8.01
CA ALA A 647 -2.71 13.63 -7.01
C ALA A 647 -3.79 13.94 -5.95
N GLU A 648 -3.49 13.62 -4.68
CA GLU A 648 -4.38 13.90 -3.53
C GLU A 648 -4.59 15.39 -3.26
#